data_AF-A0A818XY60-F1
#
_entry.id   AF-A0A818XY60-F1
#
_cell.length_a   1.000
_cell.length_b   1.000
_cell.length_c   1.000
_cell.angle_alpha   90.00
_cell.angle_beta   90.00
_cell.angle_gamma   90.00
#
_symmetry.space_group_name_H-M   'P 1'
#
loop_
_entity.id
_entity.type
_entity.pdbx_description
1 polymer ?
#
loop_
_entity_poly.entity_id
_entity_poly.type
_entity_poly.pdbx_seq_one_letter_code
_entity_poly.pdbx_strand_id
1 'polypeptide(L)'
;DTYENLLKTKIEYYINQLKILKIVNTNESKNEIKDMMNYFQNMESSLLTNQDDVKILLNDSSLRARLQYLKTSIIRKKKSFVMRMSQIANDDKVSQLNSAQQADYLRAVDNTSKNARGLARRAVTQGLDFNEILRKEVRIMAEHIHELQDINDNDHLVSFFSQDTTLGGIRTVCELVSDNMLDDIDANDILRMINIVGVGCSGPIGEFPDPMTWRVNEIYVGCYVSLSDVLTAFIQSQGRSLQAPAINKDITNVIPIIEDERIAKFLQKYAPSLLEYTCSIGMRRLLADVPMTAGYTICAGVWKLIEDLNINKSEIHLRTFNEVVKTYEIVVGNYFQHIMPYIKPQQNNQLSYYIANNGTTNMISPFIKLYRENDTTKLEQIPKILRALYTYEIWQAIRRQYKNRDDSDQIAQKMLDQLIGLDLNKYKTSLQPLFEVEPSLNEIQFHDQIHTDEIYLDELLKTVYYVDYITLLPKYISAIINNNIDSMKNIPTINEKFICEELQINYDLKTFKFYNVFQALVYTSKASRVDSDNEVMKMIDLVDEQAAKKVVQDYIRKRFENQYATDLALKGRSERTELSTILVESILQATDHSQVVQLMREGLTRGKIQLAIANSSSLGFIELKNKLLDLNENVPRRLDIIKIFLLGRDYKQNDEPVWNNGNVLFTPDLRQFENIFNTLGFDGEWAKIKEEYMKRNLHVYRDGFNRHGHGNTKPSYWAYGYMTLQMYKDTISPEEFQEYSLTQTQTQLNQTNSSQTTGLAYYCGGISSYTLWQTFSSDGITMIIDTTSCNFNSTPLYFTSMAGTSDHWALIGYTAIYRPSSNVFTVYTRSTYYPNGTFLLIESQRFQWNVNWFGLSR
;
A
#
# COMPACT_ATOMS: atom_id res chain seq x y z
N ASP A 1 -2.86 52.20 37.85
CA ASP A 1 -2.97 53.41 37.00
C ASP A 1 -1.62 54.10 36.69
N THR A 2 -0.53 53.35 36.45
CA THR A 2 0.81 53.83 36.90
C THR A 2 1.98 53.69 35.92
N TYR A 3 1.78 53.39 34.63
CA TYR A 3 2.83 53.58 33.60
C TYR A 3 2.24 53.98 32.24
N GLU A 4 1.02 53.51 31.97
CA GLU A 4 0.27 53.77 30.75
C GLU A 4 0.07 55.27 30.51
N ASN A 5 -0.36 56.03 31.52
CA ASN A 5 -0.52 57.48 31.42
C ASN A 5 0.81 58.24 31.25
N LEU A 6 1.91 57.70 31.81
CA LEU A 6 3.25 58.29 31.74
C LEU A 6 3.89 58.10 30.36
N LEU A 7 3.65 56.94 29.73
CA LEU A 7 4.22 56.59 28.43
C LEU A 7 3.26 56.83 27.27
N LYS A 8 1.98 57.15 27.52
CA LYS A 8 0.93 57.32 26.50
C LYS A 8 1.38 58.16 25.32
N THR A 9 1.92 59.36 25.58
CA THR A 9 2.34 60.30 24.53
C THR A 9 3.50 59.77 23.70
N LYS A 10 4.45 59.05 24.33
CA LYS A 10 5.57 58.41 23.64
C LYS A 10 5.11 57.20 22.83
N ILE A 11 4.23 56.37 23.39
CA ILE A 11 3.64 55.20 22.73
C ILE A 11 2.84 55.66 21.49
N GLU A 12 2.00 56.69 21.62
CA GLU A 12 1.24 57.28 20.51
C GLU A 12 2.15 57.85 19.42
N TYR A 13 3.26 58.51 19.81
CA TYR A 13 4.28 58.97 18.86
C TYR A 13 4.87 57.80 18.06
N TYR A 14 5.30 56.72 18.72
CA TYR A 14 5.89 55.57 18.03
C TYR A 14 4.86 54.76 17.23
N ILE A 15 3.59 54.73 17.65
CA ILE A 15 2.49 54.17 16.85
C ILE A 15 2.31 54.97 15.56
N ASN A 16 2.35 56.30 15.61
CA ASN A 16 2.24 57.14 14.42
C ASN A 16 3.47 56.99 13.51
N GLN A 17 4.68 56.88 14.09
CA GLN A 17 5.89 56.58 13.32
C GLN A 17 5.80 55.21 12.63
N LEU A 18 5.30 54.18 13.33
CA LEU A 18 5.03 52.87 12.74
C LEU A 18 4.10 52.95 11.52
N LYS A 19 3.01 53.73 11.60
CA LYS A 19 2.10 53.96 10.47
C LYS A 19 2.79 54.64 9.29
N ILE A 20 3.63 55.64 9.56
CA ILE A 20 4.39 56.36 8.52
C ILE A 20 5.41 55.43 7.86
N LEU A 21 6.22 54.72 8.65
CA LEU A 21 7.22 53.76 8.16
C LEU A 21 6.58 52.65 7.32
N LYS A 22 5.37 52.22 7.70
CA LYS A 22 4.59 51.25 6.92
C LYS A 22 4.18 51.80 5.55
N ILE A 23 3.74 53.06 5.48
CA ILE A 23 3.38 53.72 4.20
C ILE A 23 4.61 53.89 3.30
N VAL A 24 5.79 54.15 3.89
CA VAL A 24 7.05 54.32 3.16
C VAL A 24 7.57 53.01 2.55
N ASN A 25 7.40 51.87 3.24
CA ASN A 25 7.60 50.50 2.75
C ASN A 25 8.96 50.20 2.04
N THR A 26 10.06 50.79 2.52
CA THR A 26 11.42 50.48 2.05
C THR A 26 12.08 49.37 2.88
N ASN A 27 13.23 48.84 2.45
CA ASN A 27 13.99 47.86 3.24
C ASN A 27 14.51 48.47 4.56
N GLU A 28 14.93 49.74 4.56
CA GLU A 28 15.29 50.43 5.81
C GLU A 28 14.07 50.58 6.73
N SER A 29 12.91 51.01 6.21
CA SER A 29 11.69 51.14 7.01
C SER A 29 11.24 49.80 7.62
N LYS A 30 11.42 48.68 6.90
CA LYS A 30 11.12 47.33 7.43
C LYS A 30 12.05 46.91 8.57
N ASN A 31 13.34 47.24 8.47
CA ASN A 31 14.30 46.97 9.54
C ASN A 31 14.01 47.83 10.77
N GLU A 32 13.68 49.10 10.57
CA GLU A 32 13.33 50.02 11.66
C GLU A 32 12.04 49.61 12.39
N ILE A 33 11.02 49.16 11.65
CA ILE A 33 9.81 48.53 12.22
C ILE A 33 10.18 47.32 13.09
N LYS A 34 11.10 46.47 12.63
CA LYS A 34 11.56 45.29 13.37
C LYS A 34 12.30 45.66 14.66
N ASP A 35 13.17 46.66 14.60
CA ASP A 35 13.92 47.12 15.77
C ASP A 35 13.02 47.79 16.81
N MET A 36 12.06 48.60 16.36
CA MET A 36 11.01 49.17 17.22
C MET A 36 10.19 48.07 17.91
N MET A 37 9.77 47.04 17.16
CA MET A 37 9.01 45.92 17.71
C MET A 37 9.80 45.15 18.77
N ASN A 38 11.08 44.86 18.52
CA ASN A 38 11.96 44.19 19.47
C ASN A 38 12.16 45.00 20.75
N TYR A 39 12.37 46.32 20.62
CA TYR A 39 12.55 47.21 21.77
C TYR A 39 11.31 47.19 22.69
N PHE A 40 10.12 47.37 22.11
CA PHE A 40 8.89 47.41 22.89
C PHE A 40 8.50 46.04 23.45
N GLN A 41 8.78 44.93 22.75
CA GLN A 41 8.64 43.58 23.29
C GLN A 41 9.51 43.36 24.53
N ASN A 42 10.78 43.76 24.48
CA ASN A 42 11.69 43.63 25.63
C ASN A 42 11.25 44.52 26.80
N MET A 43 10.80 45.74 26.51
CA MET A 43 10.29 46.66 27.52
C MET A 43 9.05 46.10 28.22
N GLU A 44 8.06 45.62 27.46
CA GLU A 44 6.84 45.03 28.04
C GLU A 44 7.13 43.75 28.82
N SER A 45 8.03 42.89 28.33
CA SER A 45 8.47 41.67 29.02
C SER A 45 9.14 41.97 30.37
N SER A 46 9.83 43.11 30.48
CA SER A 46 10.43 43.56 31.74
C SER A 46 9.43 44.18 32.72
N LEU A 47 8.28 44.66 32.22
CA LEU A 47 7.20 45.26 33.01
C LEU A 47 6.14 44.25 33.45
N LEU A 48 5.98 43.15 32.72
CA LEU A 48 5.03 42.08 33.02
C LEU A 48 5.76 40.91 33.70
N THR A 49 5.81 40.90 35.03
CA THR A 49 6.20 39.69 35.78
C THR A 49 5.14 38.60 35.61
N ASN A 50 5.47 37.54 34.87
CA ASN A 50 4.62 36.37 34.57
C ASN A 50 4.17 35.52 35.79
N GLN A 51 4.54 35.91 37.03
CA GLN A 51 4.38 35.06 38.21
C GLN A 51 3.01 35.14 38.90
N ASP A 52 2.21 36.18 38.65
CA ASP A 52 0.95 36.37 39.39
C ASP A 52 -0.26 35.66 38.77
N ASP A 53 -0.27 35.40 37.46
CA ASP A 53 -1.46 34.81 36.80
C ASP A 53 -1.49 33.27 36.92
N VAL A 54 -0.33 32.60 36.96
CA VAL A 54 -0.25 31.16 37.26
C VAL A 54 -0.67 30.90 38.71
N LYS A 55 -0.37 31.81 39.64
CA LYS A 55 -0.83 31.72 41.05
C LYS A 55 -2.36 31.73 41.17
N ILE A 56 -3.08 32.46 40.31
CA ILE A 56 -4.56 32.47 40.31
C ILE A 56 -5.10 31.08 39.96
N LEU A 57 -4.58 30.47 38.89
CA LEU A 57 -4.93 29.09 38.50
C LEU A 57 -4.49 28.04 39.52
N LEU A 58 -3.38 28.25 40.22
CA LEU A 58 -2.89 27.35 41.27
C LEU A 58 -3.72 27.41 42.56
N ASN A 59 -4.45 28.51 42.80
CA ASN A 59 -5.24 28.70 44.02
C ASN A 59 -6.70 28.21 43.88
N ASP A 60 -7.25 28.18 42.66
CA ASP A 60 -8.63 27.72 42.38
C ASP A 60 -8.69 27.04 41.00
N SER A 61 -8.99 25.73 40.98
CA SER A 61 -9.09 24.90 39.78
C SER A 61 -10.46 24.96 39.10
N SER A 62 -11.42 25.71 39.65
CA SER A 62 -12.78 25.82 39.11
C SER A 62 -12.82 26.39 37.71
N LEU A 63 -13.87 26.05 36.96
CA LEU A 63 -14.08 26.58 35.62
C LEU A 63 -14.29 28.11 35.64
N ARG A 64 -14.90 28.64 36.70
CA ARG A 64 -15.08 30.08 36.91
C ARG A 64 -13.75 30.81 37.13
N ALA A 65 -12.83 30.23 37.90
CA ALA A 65 -11.48 30.78 38.06
C ALA A 65 -10.71 30.77 36.73
N ARG A 66 -10.86 29.71 35.94
CA ARG A 66 -10.29 29.63 34.57
C ARG A 66 -10.86 30.70 33.65
N LEU A 67 -12.17 30.92 33.66
CA LEU A 67 -12.82 32.00 32.91
C LEU A 67 -12.27 33.37 33.33
N GLN A 68 -12.18 33.62 34.64
CA GLN A 68 -11.67 34.89 35.17
C GLN A 68 -10.20 35.11 34.79
N TYR A 69 -9.39 34.06 34.82
CA TYR A 69 -8.01 34.08 34.34
C TYR A 69 -7.94 34.48 32.86
N LEU A 70 -8.75 33.83 31.99
CA LEU A 70 -8.79 34.16 30.56
C LEU A 70 -9.26 35.60 30.34
N LYS A 71 -10.33 36.05 31.00
CA LYS A 71 -10.81 37.44 30.94
C LYS A 71 -9.70 38.43 31.32
N THR A 72 -8.98 38.15 32.39
CA THR A 72 -7.86 38.99 32.86
C THR A 72 -6.70 39.01 31.85
N SER A 73 -6.37 37.84 31.30
CA SER A 73 -5.34 37.70 30.27
C SER A 73 -5.71 38.45 28.97
N ILE A 74 -6.97 38.37 28.52
CA ILE A 74 -7.48 39.11 27.36
C ILE A 74 -7.44 40.61 27.61
N ILE A 75 -7.91 41.08 28.76
CA ILE A 75 -7.88 42.50 29.12
C ILE A 75 -6.42 43.00 29.15
N ARG A 76 -5.49 42.20 29.67
CA ARG A 76 -4.05 42.51 29.64
C ARG A 76 -3.52 42.57 28.21
N LYS A 77 -3.84 41.58 27.36
CA LYS A 77 -3.49 41.58 25.93
C LYS A 77 -4.06 42.80 25.18
N LYS A 78 -5.30 43.22 25.47
CA LYS A 78 -5.91 44.44 24.89
C LYS A 78 -5.24 45.74 25.35
N LYS A 79 -4.67 45.73 26.56
CA LYS A 79 -3.88 46.84 27.13
C LYS A 79 -2.41 46.80 26.70
N SER A 80 -1.94 45.69 26.11
CA SER A 80 -0.59 45.59 25.56
C SER A 80 -0.40 46.55 24.38
N PHE A 81 0.48 47.53 24.55
CA PHE A 81 0.86 48.45 23.48
C PHE A 81 1.71 47.76 22.41
N VAL A 82 2.46 46.70 22.77
CA VAL A 82 3.20 45.86 21.82
C VAL A 82 2.23 45.14 20.88
N MET A 83 1.11 44.64 21.39
CA MET A 83 0.13 43.97 20.54
C MET A 83 -0.57 44.94 19.59
N ARG A 84 -0.88 46.17 20.03
CA ARG A 84 -1.39 47.23 19.15
C ARG A 84 -0.38 47.65 18.08
N MET A 85 0.89 47.81 18.45
CA MET A 85 1.98 48.10 17.50
C MET A 85 2.18 46.95 16.52
N SER A 86 2.09 45.70 16.99
CA SER A 86 2.18 44.49 16.18
C SER A 86 1.01 44.38 15.21
N GLN A 87 -0.22 44.70 15.60
CA GLN A 87 -1.38 44.75 14.70
C GLN A 87 -1.17 45.78 13.58
N ILE A 88 -0.69 46.98 13.92
CA ILE A 88 -0.40 48.03 12.93
C ILE A 88 0.75 47.61 11.99
N ALA A 89 1.80 46.98 12.53
CA ALA A 89 2.92 46.44 11.75
C ALA A 89 2.51 45.24 10.87
N ASN A 90 1.52 44.46 11.31
CA ASN A 90 1.10 43.20 10.70
C ASN A 90 -0.23 43.28 9.92
N ASP A 91 -0.83 44.45 9.71
CA ASP A 91 -2.08 44.58 8.94
C ASP A 91 -1.96 44.01 7.50
N ASP A 92 -0.75 43.88 6.94
CA ASP A 92 -0.51 43.20 5.65
C ASP A 92 -0.24 41.69 5.81
N LYS A 93 0.10 41.26 7.03
CA LYS A 93 0.39 39.87 7.45
C LYS A 93 -0.83 39.14 7.99
N VAL A 94 -1.98 39.78 8.21
CA VAL A 94 -3.22 39.09 8.58
C VAL A 94 -3.66 38.11 7.49
N SER A 95 -3.30 38.36 6.23
CA SER A 95 -3.44 37.38 5.13
C SER A 95 -2.42 36.23 5.15
N GLN A 96 -1.33 36.36 5.93
CA GLN A 96 -0.23 35.40 6.05
C GLN A 96 -0.15 34.72 7.44
N LEU A 97 -0.95 35.16 8.41
CA LEU A 97 -0.94 34.66 9.80
C LEU A 97 -1.53 33.25 9.91
N ASN A 98 -2.48 32.92 9.03
CA ASN A 98 -2.97 31.55 8.88
C ASN A 98 -1.84 30.60 8.41
N SER A 99 -0.89 31.11 7.62
CA SER A 99 0.29 30.38 7.15
C SER A 99 1.38 30.24 8.22
N ALA A 100 1.48 31.20 9.15
CA ALA A 100 2.44 31.14 10.27
C ALA A 100 1.99 30.16 11.37
N GLN A 101 0.68 30.08 11.63
CA GLN A 101 0.10 29.03 12.48
C GLN A 101 0.20 27.65 11.81
N GLN A 102 0.01 27.57 10.48
CA GLN A 102 0.36 26.36 9.71
C GLN A 102 1.87 26.03 9.81
N ALA A 103 2.75 27.03 9.87
CA ALA A 103 4.19 26.82 10.01
C ALA A 103 4.57 26.35 11.42
N ASP A 104 3.94 26.85 12.48
CA ASP A 104 4.14 26.36 13.85
C ASP A 104 3.49 24.98 14.06
N TYR A 105 2.36 24.71 13.41
CA TYR A 105 1.80 23.36 13.25
C TYR A 105 2.80 22.42 12.55
N LEU A 106 3.45 22.86 11.47
CA LEU A 106 4.47 22.09 10.74
C LEU A 106 5.81 21.97 11.51
N ARG A 107 6.10 22.84 12.47
CA ARG A 107 7.32 22.81 13.31
C ARG A 107 7.15 21.97 14.57
N ALA A 108 5.93 21.91 15.13
CA ALA A 108 5.58 21.03 16.26
C ALA A 108 5.40 19.56 15.83
N VAL A 109 5.15 19.34 14.54
CA VAL A 109 5.12 18.02 13.93
C VAL A 109 6.56 17.53 13.73
N ASP A 110 6.87 16.35 14.25
CA ASP A 110 8.11 15.64 13.97
C ASP A 110 8.21 15.42 12.44
N ASN A 111 9.08 16.20 11.77
CA ASN A 111 9.21 16.28 10.31
C ASN A 111 9.60 14.96 9.64
N THR A 112 9.82 13.91 10.42
CA THR A 112 10.18 12.56 9.98
C THR A 112 8.95 11.71 9.59
N SER A 113 7.77 11.94 10.16
CA SER A 113 6.59 11.09 9.94
C SER A 113 5.80 11.42 8.66
N LYS A 114 5.43 10.38 7.89
CA LYS A 114 4.61 10.48 6.67
C LYS A 114 3.15 10.84 6.97
N ASN A 115 2.62 10.35 8.10
CA ASN A 115 1.24 10.54 8.51
C ASN A 115 1.00 11.99 9.02
N ALA A 116 1.96 12.52 9.78
CA ALA A 116 1.96 13.89 10.26
C ALA A 116 1.95 14.92 9.12
N ARG A 117 2.80 14.70 8.09
CA ARG A 117 2.78 15.50 6.86
C ARG A 117 1.46 15.37 6.10
N GLY A 118 0.82 14.20 6.14
CA GLY A 118 -0.49 13.96 5.55
C GLY A 118 -1.62 14.73 6.24
N LEU A 119 -1.61 14.78 7.57
CA LEU A 119 -2.56 15.58 8.36
C LEU A 119 -2.35 17.07 8.13
N ALA A 120 -1.09 17.53 8.12
CA ALA A 120 -0.73 18.91 7.81
C ALA A 120 -1.24 19.35 6.44
N ARG A 121 -1.01 18.52 5.41
CA ARG A 121 -1.47 18.80 4.05
C ARG A 121 -2.98 18.90 3.97
N ARG A 122 -3.75 18.08 4.71
CA ARG A 122 -5.22 18.17 4.71
C ARG A 122 -5.69 19.52 5.24
N ALA A 123 -5.16 19.93 6.40
CA ALA A 123 -5.50 21.22 7.01
C ALA A 123 -5.16 22.40 6.09
N VAL A 124 -3.98 22.37 5.46
CA VAL A 124 -3.53 23.42 4.51
C VAL A 124 -4.39 23.43 3.24
N THR A 125 -4.67 22.26 2.66
CA THR A 125 -5.43 22.14 1.40
C THR A 125 -6.88 22.60 1.56
N GLN A 126 -7.46 22.39 2.74
CA GLN A 126 -8.83 22.79 3.05
C GLN A 126 -8.94 24.26 3.50
N GLY A 127 -7.83 24.96 3.73
CA GLY A 127 -7.83 26.35 4.19
C GLY A 127 -8.51 26.54 5.55
N LEU A 128 -8.46 25.53 6.42
CA LEU A 128 -9.19 25.53 7.69
C LEU A 128 -8.61 26.57 8.66
N ASP A 129 -9.49 27.45 9.14
CA ASP A 129 -9.22 28.33 10.28
C ASP A 129 -9.98 27.80 11.51
N PHE A 130 -9.28 27.06 12.37
CA PHE A 130 -9.86 26.47 13.56
C PHE A 130 -10.45 27.52 14.53
N ASN A 131 -9.87 28.72 14.58
CA ASN A 131 -10.38 29.77 15.45
C ASN A 131 -11.74 30.23 14.93
N GLU A 132 -11.84 30.54 13.64
CA GLU A 132 -13.08 31.02 13.06
C GLU A 132 -14.19 29.97 13.09
N ILE A 133 -13.85 28.70 12.84
CA ILE A 133 -14.80 27.58 12.96
C ILE A 133 -15.36 27.50 14.39
N LEU A 134 -14.51 27.43 15.40
CA LEU A 134 -14.97 27.30 16.79
C LEU A 134 -15.70 28.56 17.29
N ARG A 135 -15.23 29.76 16.93
CA ARG A 135 -15.94 31.01 17.27
C ARG A 135 -17.34 31.03 16.66
N LYS A 136 -17.48 30.63 15.40
CA LYS A 136 -18.79 30.52 14.74
C LYS A 136 -19.69 29.53 15.46
N GLU A 137 -19.21 28.33 15.78
CA GLU A 137 -19.99 27.33 16.52
C GLU A 137 -20.40 27.82 17.91
N VAL A 138 -19.50 28.48 18.65
CA VAL A 138 -19.82 29.06 19.96
C VAL A 138 -20.87 30.17 19.88
N ARG A 139 -20.84 31.02 18.85
CA ARG A 139 -21.91 32.02 18.62
C ARG A 139 -23.26 31.35 18.39
N ILE A 140 -23.29 30.33 17.53
CA ILE A 140 -24.51 29.56 17.25
C ILE A 140 -25.01 28.88 18.52
N MET A 141 -24.13 28.29 19.33
CA MET A 141 -24.49 27.73 20.63
C MET A 141 -25.10 28.80 21.56
N ALA A 142 -24.49 29.98 21.65
CA ALA A 142 -25.00 31.05 22.50
C ALA A 142 -26.39 31.55 22.06
N GLU A 143 -26.65 31.65 20.76
CA GLU A 143 -27.98 31.97 20.22
C GLU A 143 -29.04 30.93 20.60
N HIS A 144 -28.66 29.66 20.67
CA HIS A 144 -29.57 28.55 20.92
C HIS A 144 -29.52 28.01 22.36
N ILE A 145 -28.76 28.64 23.27
CA ILE A 145 -28.56 28.14 24.65
C ILE A 145 -29.86 27.98 25.43
N HIS A 146 -30.90 28.73 25.04
CA HIS A 146 -32.25 28.64 25.60
C HIS A 146 -32.90 27.25 25.41
N GLU A 147 -32.45 26.44 24.44
CA GLU A 147 -32.89 25.04 24.27
C GLU A 147 -32.46 24.12 25.43
N LEU A 148 -31.50 24.56 26.25
CA LEU A 148 -30.97 23.80 27.39
C LEU A 148 -31.34 24.42 28.76
N GLN A 149 -32.19 25.45 28.78
CA GLN A 149 -32.46 26.23 30.01
C GLN A 149 -33.22 25.44 31.08
N ASP A 150 -34.03 24.48 30.67
CA ASP A 150 -34.88 23.65 31.54
C ASP A 150 -34.18 22.38 32.04
N ILE A 151 -32.93 22.16 31.62
CA ILE A 151 -32.11 21.03 32.07
C ILE A 151 -31.55 21.34 33.46
N ASN A 152 -31.91 20.50 34.43
CA ASN A 152 -31.30 20.46 35.75
C ASN A 152 -30.10 19.52 35.73
N ASP A 153 -28.89 20.07 35.88
CA ASP A 153 -27.63 19.33 35.83
C ASP A 153 -27.05 18.97 37.22
N ASN A 154 -27.83 19.11 38.31
CA ASN A 154 -27.35 18.80 39.66
C ASN A 154 -26.94 17.33 39.87
N ASP A 155 -27.57 16.41 39.13
CA ASP A 155 -27.28 14.97 39.20
C ASP A 155 -26.35 14.50 38.06
N HIS A 156 -25.85 15.42 37.24
CA HIS A 156 -24.93 15.10 36.15
C HIS A 156 -23.52 14.77 36.68
N LEU A 157 -22.72 14.12 35.84
CA LEU A 157 -21.31 13.86 36.09
C LEU A 157 -20.55 15.18 36.22
N VAL A 158 -19.83 15.27 37.33
CA VAL A 158 -18.98 16.40 37.68
C VAL A 158 -17.53 16.00 37.52
N SER A 159 -16.73 16.87 36.92
CA SER A 159 -15.27 16.67 36.89
C SER A 159 -14.70 16.75 38.30
N PHE A 160 -13.94 15.74 38.73
CA PHE A 160 -13.30 15.77 40.06
C PHE A 160 -12.28 16.92 40.20
N PHE A 161 -11.84 17.51 39.09
CA PHE A 161 -10.83 18.58 39.07
C PHE A 161 -11.44 19.98 39.15
N SER A 162 -12.36 20.31 38.23
CA SER A 162 -13.00 21.63 38.17
C SER A 162 -14.30 21.74 38.99
N GLN A 163 -14.85 20.60 39.43
CA GLN A 163 -16.14 20.52 40.12
C GLN A 163 -17.31 21.08 39.29
N ASP A 164 -17.24 20.97 37.97
CA ASP A 164 -18.24 21.46 37.03
C ASP A 164 -18.72 20.36 36.06
N THR A 165 -19.91 20.55 35.48
CA THR A 165 -20.58 19.62 34.56
C THR A 165 -20.29 19.97 33.09
N THR A 166 -20.70 19.11 32.16
CA THR A 166 -20.70 19.42 30.72
C THR A 166 -21.61 20.61 30.39
N LEU A 167 -22.77 20.72 31.05
CA LEU A 167 -23.70 21.83 30.81
C LEU A 167 -23.16 23.16 31.37
N GLY A 168 -22.53 23.14 32.54
CA GLY A 168 -21.81 24.29 33.10
C GLY A 168 -20.66 24.73 32.20
N GLY A 169 -19.95 23.77 31.60
CA GLY A 169 -18.97 24.00 30.53
C GLY A 169 -19.52 24.74 29.32
N ILE A 170 -20.63 24.25 28.77
CA ILE A 170 -21.33 24.87 27.64
C ILE A 170 -21.77 26.30 27.99
N ARG A 171 -22.41 26.50 29.15
CA ARG A 171 -22.84 27.82 29.63
C ARG A 171 -21.65 28.78 29.72
N THR A 172 -20.55 28.33 30.30
CA THR A 172 -19.33 29.13 30.49
C THR A 172 -18.70 29.56 29.16
N VAL A 173 -18.68 28.69 28.15
CA VAL A 173 -18.18 29.07 26.82
C VAL A 173 -19.10 30.08 26.14
N CYS A 174 -20.42 29.92 26.26
CA CYS A 174 -21.38 30.86 25.72
C CYS A 174 -21.32 32.24 26.41
N GLU A 175 -20.94 32.32 27.69
CA GLU A 175 -20.73 33.60 28.39
C GLU A 175 -19.67 34.50 27.71
N LEU A 176 -18.69 33.90 27.03
CA LEU A 176 -17.65 34.65 26.29
C LEU A 176 -18.23 35.46 25.12
N VAL A 177 -19.38 35.03 24.57
CA VAL A 177 -20.15 35.79 23.57
C VAL A 177 -20.81 36.98 24.24
N SER A 178 -21.51 36.75 25.35
CA SER A 178 -22.20 37.79 26.12
C SER A 178 -21.25 38.90 26.58
N ASP A 179 -20.01 38.55 26.91
CA ASP A 179 -18.98 39.49 27.34
C ASP A 179 -18.21 40.18 26.20
N ASN A 180 -18.54 39.89 24.93
CA ASN A 180 -17.81 40.37 23.75
C ASN A 180 -16.29 40.07 23.80
N MET A 181 -15.93 38.87 24.26
CA MET A 181 -14.54 38.43 24.39
C MET A 181 -14.15 37.27 23.46
N LEU A 182 -15.12 36.67 22.77
CA LEU A 182 -14.91 35.51 21.89
C LEU A 182 -13.93 35.79 20.73
N ASP A 183 -13.90 37.02 20.20
CA ASP A 183 -13.00 37.38 19.09
C ASP A 183 -11.52 37.47 19.51
N ASP A 184 -11.26 37.58 20.81
CA ASP A 184 -9.92 37.75 21.38
C ASP A 184 -9.30 36.44 21.90
N ILE A 185 -10.04 35.32 21.82
CA ILE A 185 -9.59 33.99 22.24
C ILE A 185 -9.30 33.09 21.05
N ASP A 186 -8.34 32.20 21.22
CA ASP A 186 -8.00 31.19 20.22
C ASP A 186 -8.79 29.88 20.45
N ALA A 187 -8.67 28.97 19.49
CA ALA A 187 -9.32 27.66 19.53
C ALA A 187 -8.91 26.82 20.75
N ASN A 188 -7.65 26.91 21.20
CA ASN A 188 -7.19 26.16 22.36
C ASN A 188 -7.84 26.70 23.64
N ASP A 189 -7.98 28.01 23.77
CA ASP A 189 -8.68 28.64 24.89
C ASP A 189 -10.14 28.20 24.93
N ILE A 190 -10.85 28.19 23.79
CA ILE A 190 -12.24 27.71 23.70
C ILE A 190 -12.35 26.24 24.16
N LEU A 191 -11.46 25.37 23.68
CA LEU A 191 -11.48 23.94 24.03
C LEU A 191 -11.10 23.68 25.49
N ARG A 192 -10.37 24.60 26.13
CA ARG A 192 -10.08 24.58 27.57
C ARG A 192 -11.23 25.11 28.43
N MET A 193 -12.33 25.55 27.81
CA MET A 193 -13.50 26.07 28.52
C MET A 193 -14.74 25.18 28.37
N ILE A 194 -14.90 24.44 27.27
CA ILE A 194 -16.13 23.64 27.03
C ILE A 194 -16.41 22.57 28.10
N ASN A 195 -15.37 22.07 28.77
CA ASN A 195 -15.48 21.14 29.89
C ASN A 195 -16.40 19.92 29.65
N ILE A 196 -16.28 19.24 28.50
CA ILE A 196 -17.04 18.00 28.25
C ILE A 196 -16.54 16.89 29.19
N VAL A 197 -17.35 16.55 30.19
CA VAL A 197 -17.02 15.55 31.22
C VAL A 197 -17.19 14.14 30.64
N GLY A 198 -16.31 13.25 31.07
CA GLY A 198 -16.36 11.85 30.69
C GLY A 198 -15.58 11.00 31.68
N VAL A 199 -15.30 9.75 31.31
CA VAL A 199 -14.48 8.85 32.12
C VAL A 199 -13.01 8.95 31.70
N GLY A 200 -12.13 9.16 32.68
CA GLY A 200 -10.69 9.23 32.44
C GLY A 200 -10.12 7.89 31.96
N CYS A 201 -9.15 7.95 31.05
CA CYS A 201 -8.52 6.74 30.51
C CYS A 201 -7.03 6.93 30.16
N SER A 202 -6.35 5.80 30.01
CA SER A 202 -5.02 5.71 29.41
C SER A 202 -5.13 5.17 27.99
N GLY A 203 -4.54 5.86 27.03
CA GLY A 203 -4.45 5.45 25.64
C GLY A 203 -3.19 6.01 24.98
N PRO A 204 -2.76 5.44 23.85
CA PRO A 204 -1.61 5.93 23.11
C PRO A 204 -1.91 7.31 22.55
N ILE A 205 -0.92 8.21 22.64
CA ILE A 205 -0.92 9.50 21.96
C ILE A 205 -0.13 9.33 20.66
N GLY A 206 -0.70 9.77 19.54
CA GLY A 206 -0.08 9.62 18.23
C GLY A 206 -0.90 10.25 17.14
N GLU A 207 -0.50 10.10 15.88
CA GLU A 207 -1.09 10.89 14.80
C GLU A 207 -2.48 10.42 14.37
N PHE A 208 -2.79 9.12 14.52
CA PHE A 208 -4.08 8.49 14.20
C PHE A 208 -4.85 9.19 13.04
N PRO A 209 -4.30 9.15 11.80
CA PRO A 209 -4.97 9.76 10.63
C PRO A 209 -6.29 9.07 10.29
N ASP A 210 -6.49 7.88 10.85
CA ASP A 210 -7.72 7.13 10.88
C ASP A 210 -8.06 6.85 12.36
N PRO A 211 -9.06 7.56 12.94
CA PRO A 211 -9.38 7.47 14.36
C PRO A 211 -9.89 6.08 14.75
N MET A 212 -10.38 5.27 13.80
CA MET A 212 -10.85 3.90 14.07
C MET A 212 -9.72 2.96 14.53
N THR A 213 -8.46 3.36 14.37
CA THR A 213 -7.28 2.56 14.78
C THR A 213 -6.83 2.83 16.21
N TRP A 214 -7.35 3.86 16.87
CA TRP A 214 -7.03 4.17 18.25
C TRP A 214 -7.73 3.22 19.21
N ARG A 215 -7.05 2.86 20.29
CA ARG A 215 -7.54 1.92 21.31
C ARG A 215 -7.23 2.48 22.69
N VAL A 216 -8.14 2.24 23.63
CA VAL A 216 -7.92 2.54 25.04
C VAL A 216 -7.13 1.39 25.66
N ASN A 217 -6.09 1.69 26.44
CA ASN A 217 -5.33 0.69 27.18
C ASN A 217 -6.06 0.33 28.47
N GLU A 218 -6.48 1.35 29.22
CA GLU A 218 -7.18 1.23 30.51
C GLU A 218 -8.23 2.32 30.65
N ILE A 219 -9.38 2.00 31.25
CA ILE A 219 -10.43 2.96 31.59
C ILE A 219 -10.59 3.04 33.11
N TYR A 220 -10.71 4.26 33.64
CA TYR A 220 -10.75 4.50 35.08
C TYR A 220 -12.19 4.73 35.52
N VAL A 221 -12.97 3.66 35.59
CA VAL A 221 -14.39 3.73 35.98
C VAL A 221 -14.54 4.43 37.34
N GLY A 222 -15.45 5.41 37.41
CA GLY A 222 -15.66 6.26 38.59
C GLY A 222 -14.71 7.47 38.68
N CYS A 223 -13.73 7.58 37.79
CA CYS A 223 -12.87 8.76 37.65
C CYS A 223 -13.44 9.66 36.55
N TYR A 224 -14.29 10.61 36.94
CA TYR A 224 -14.94 11.53 36.00
C TYR A 224 -14.19 12.85 35.90
N VAL A 225 -13.78 13.22 34.68
CA VAL A 225 -12.98 14.42 34.40
C VAL A 225 -13.22 14.85 32.96
N SER A 226 -12.97 16.12 32.64
CA SER A 226 -12.96 16.59 31.25
C SER A 226 -11.55 16.57 30.67
N LEU A 227 -11.44 16.41 29.34
CA LEU A 227 -10.12 16.55 28.70
C LEU A 227 -9.52 17.94 28.92
N SER A 228 -10.39 18.96 28.92
CA SER A 228 -10.03 20.34 29.24
C SER A 228 -9.30 20.46 30.59
N ASP A 229 -9.78 19.74 31.61
CA ASP A 229 -9.17 19.71 32.93
C ASP A 229 -7.86 18.95 32.94
N VAL A 230 -7.77 17.83 32.22
CA VAL A 230 -6.50 17.09 32.05
C VAL A 230 -5.43 18.00 31.45
N LEU A 231 -5.75 18.74 30.39
CA LEU A 231 -4.83 19.69 29.74
C LEU A 231 -4.49 20.87 30.66
N THR A 232 -5.45 21.34 31.44
CA THR A 232 -5.23 22.45 32.38
C THR A 232 -4.33 22.03 33.54
N ALA A 233 -4.57 20.87 34.13
CA ALA A 233 -3.75 20.28 35.18
C ALA A 233 -2.31 20.08 34.69
N PHE A 234 -2.12 19.60 33.45
CA PHE A 234 -0.80 19.43 32.85
C PHE A 234 -0.03 20.76 32.76
N ILE A 235 -0.71 21.85 32.42
CA ILE A 235 -0.10 23.19 32.34
C ILE A 235 0.21 23.74 33.74
N GLN A 236 -0.71 23.60 34.68
CA GLN A 236 -0.52 24.05 36.07
C GLN A 236 0.64 23.31 36.75
N SER A 237 0.81 22.03 36.46
CA SER A 237 1.83 21.17 37.07
C SER A 237 3.20 21.23 36.37
N GLN A 238 3.36 22.11 35.37
CA GLN A 238 4.57 22.22 34.55
C GLN A 238 4.94 20.91 33.83
N GLY A 239 3.94 20.21 33.31
CA GLY A 239 4.12 19.03 32.46
C GLY A 239 3.94 17.68 33.16
N ARG A 240 3.39 17.65 34.38
CA ARG A 240 3.00 16.39 35.03
C ARG A 240 1.55 16.02 34.67
N SER A 241 1.34 14.77 34.28
CA SER A 241 0.00 14.24 34.00
C SER A 241 -0.93 14.35 35.20
N LEU A 242 -2.21 14.60 34.95
CA LEU A 242 -3.25 14.45 35.97
C LEU A 242 -3.43 12.96 36.29
N GLN A 243 -3.53 12.61 37.57
CA GLN A 243 -3.68 11.22 38.00
C GLN A 243 -5.12 10.92 38.41
N ALA A 244 -5.55 9.69 38.11
CA ALA A 244 -6.83 9.18 38.55
C ALA A 244 -6.83 9.02 40.08
N PRO A 245 -7.84 9.57 40.78
CA PRO A 245 -7.94 9.44 42.23
C PRO A 245 -7.93 7.98 42.67
N ALA A 246 -7.36 7.72 43.85
CA ALA A 246 -7.22 6.40 44.49
C ALA A 246 -6.28 5.38 43.81
N ILE A 247 -6.10 5.43 42.49
CA ILE A 247 -5.26 4.46 41.75
C ILE A 247 -3.92 5.04 41.27
N ASN A 248 -3.72 6.36 41.34
CA ASN A 248 -2.48 7.07 40.98
C ASN A 248 -1.94 6.72 39.58
N LYS A 249 -2.85 6.44 38.64
CA LYS A 249 -2.52 6.19 37.23
C LYS A 249 -2.73 7.45 36.42
N ASP A 250 -1.85 7.69 35.45
CA ASP A 250 -1.91 8.88 34.61
C ASP A 250 -3.13 8.85 33.68
N ILE A 251 -3.89 9.95 33.69
CA ILE A 251 -4.99 10.19 32.76
C ILE A 251 -4.42 10.86 31.52
N THR A 252 -4.44 10.14 30.41
CA THR A 252 -3.93 10.66 29.13
C THR A 252 -5.06 11.19 28.25
N ASN A 253 -6.25 10.60 28.34
CA ASN A 253 -7.40 10.98 27.55
C ASN A 253 -8.70 10.79 28.36
N VAL A 254 -9.83 11.20 27.80
CA VAL A 254 -11.16 11.11 28.39
C VAL A 254 -12.13 10.57 27.35
N ILE A 255 -12.96 9.61 27.75
CA ILE A 255 -14.08 9.13 26.93
C ILE A 255 -15.32 9.94 27.30
N PRO A 256 -15.85 10.80 26.40
CA PRO A 256 -17.01 11.64 26.70
C PRO A 256 -18.22 10.82 27.14
N ILE A 257 -18.93 11.32 28.16
CA ILE A 257 -20.23 10.79 28.60
C ILE A 257 -21.20 11.98 28.66
N ILE A 258 -22.32 11.89 27.94
CA ILE A 258 -23.33 12.95 27.90
C ILE A 258 -24.65 12.37 28.37
N GLU A 259 -25.05 12.71 29.60
CA GLU A 259 -26.16 12.06 30.30
C GLU A 259 -27.55 12.49 29.79
N ASP A 260 -27.71 13.75 29.40
CA ASP A 260 -28.94 14.25 28.78
C ASP A 260 -28.80 14.27 27.26
N GLU A 261 -29.67 13.52 26.57
CA GLU A 261 -29.69 13.41 25.12
C GLU A 261 -29.84 14.77 24.42
N ARG A 262 -30.51 15.74 25.05
CA ARG A 262 -30.66 17.10 24.51
C ARG A 262 -29.32 17.82 24.44
N ILE A 263 -28.43 17.63 25.43
CA ILE A 263 -27.08 18.21 25.41
C ILE A 263 -26.27 17.60 24.27
N ALA A 264 -26.34 16.29 24.09
CA ALA A 264 -25.61 15.60 23.02
C ALA A 264 -26.10 16.04 21.62
N LYS A 265 -27.41 16.09 21.41
CA LYS A 265 -28.02 16.60 20.16
C LYS A 265 -27.71 18.07 19.93
N PHE A 266 -27.68 18.88 20.97
CA PHE A 266 -27.32 20.29 20.89
C PHE A 266 -25.88 20.47 20.40
N LEU A 267 -24.92 19.74 20.99
CA LEU A 267 -23.53 19.76 20.54
C LEU A 267 -23.38 19.27 19.10
N GLN A 268 -24.04 18.18 18.71
CA GLN A 268 -24.00 17.70 17.32
C GLN A 268 -24.57 18.71 16.32
N LYS A 269 -25.64 19.41 16.69
CA LYS A 269 -26.35 20.33 15.80
C LYS A 269 -25.62 21.66 15.67
N TYR A 270 -25.08 22.19 16.77
CA TYR A 270 -24.57 23.56 16.83
C TYR A 270 -23.05 23.67 17.00
N ALA A 271 -22.39 22.62 17.47
CA ALA A 271 -20.93 22.60 17.68
C ALA A 271 -20.26 21.24 17.37
N PRO A 272 -20.50 20.66 16.18
CA PRO A 272 -19.92 19.36 15.82
C PRO A 272 -18.38 19.41 15.77
N SER A 273 -17.79 20.48 15.25
CA SER A 273 -16.32 20.59 15.14
C SER A 273 -15.68 20.72 16.52
N LEU A 274 -16.32 21.42 17.45
CA LEU A 274 -15.86 21.55 18.82
C LEU A 274 -15.74 20.19 19.53
N LEU A 275 -16.73 19.31 19.35
CA LEU A 275 -16.70 17.95 19.89
C LEU A 275 -15.58 17.12 19.24
N GLU A 276 -15.44 17.19 17.91
CA GLU A 276 -14.40 16.50 17.16
C GLU A 276 -12.99 16.96 17.55
N TYR A 277 -12.78 18.26 17.71
CA TYR A 277 -11.49 18.85 18.06
C TYR A 277 -11.09 18.56 19.50
N THR A 278 -12.06 18.53 20.42
CA THR A 278 -11.83 18.08 21.80
C THR A 278 -11.26 16.66 21.78
N CYS A 279 -11.95 15.72 21.13
CA CYS A 279 -11.47 14.34 21.03
C CYS A 279 -10.13 14.22 20.25
N SER A 280 -9.91 15.07 19.24
CA SER A 280 -8.65 15.09 18.48
C SER A 280 -7.45 15.47 19.35
N ILE A 281 -7.57 16.47 20.21
CA ILE A 281 -6.50 16.83 21.14
C ILE A 281 -6.22 15.68 22.11
N GLY A 282 -7.26 14.96 22.52
CA GLY A 282 -7.13 13.79 23.39
C GLY A 282 -6.26 12.70 22.76
N MET A 283 -6.55 12.35 21.51
CA MET A 283 -5.87 11.27 20.78
C MET A 283 -4.49 11.67 20.22
N ARG A 284 -4.37 12.92 19.76
CA ARG A 284 -3.25 13.37 18.92
C ARG A 284 -2.39 14.46 19.53
N ARG A 285 -2.84 15.08 20.62
CA ARG A 285 -2.25 16.31 21.20
C ARG A 285 -2.13 17.47 20.21
N LEU A 286 -2.87 17.39 19.10
CA LEU A 286 -2.90 18.40 18.05
C LEU A 286 -4.33 18.56 17.53
N LEU A 287 -4.65 19.79 17.13
CA LEU A 287 -5.89 20.11 16.45
C LEU A 287 -5.86 19.55 15.03
N ALA A 288 -6.73 18.59 14.75
CA ALA A 288 -6.89 17.99 13.44
C ALA A 288 -8.38 17.86 13.15
N ASP A 289 -8.79 18.34 11.97
CA ASP A 289 -10.12 18.05 11.46
C ASP A 289 -10.12 16.67 10.78
N VAL A 290 -10.40 15.65 11.59
CA VAL A 290 -10.51 14.27 11.13
C VAL A 290 -11.93 13.80 11.48
N PRO A 291 -12.79 13.55 10.48
CA PRO A 291 -14.17 13.14 10.71
C PRO A 291 -14.29 11.92 11.62
N MET A 292 -15.34 11.90 12.45
CA MET A 292 -15.67 10.81 13.37
C MET A 292 -14.63 10.55 14.47
N THR A 293 -13.71 11.46 14.73
CA THR A 293 -12.76 11.36 15.85
C THR A 293 -13.51 11.20 17.19
N ALA A 294 -14.57 11.97 17.41
CA ALA A 294 -15.41 11.86 18.60
C ALA A 294 -16.12 10.50 18.67
N GLY A 295 -16.78 10.09 17.59
CA GLY A 295 -17.46 8.81 17.51
C GLY A 295 -16.53 7.63 17.80
N TYR A 296 -15.33 7.61 17.23
CA TYR A 296 -14.36 6.55 17.45
C TYR A 296 -13.63 6.63 18.81
N THR A 297 -13.51 7.81 19.41
CA THR A 297 -13.06 7.94 20.80
C THR A 297 -14.03 7.23 21.74
N ILE A 298 -15.34 7.50 21.58
CA ILE A 298 -16.39 6.86 22.39
C ILE A 298 -16.47 5.36 22.07
N CYS A 299 -16.39 4.97 20.79
CA CYS A 299 -16.33 3.58 20.34
C CYS A 299 -15.21 2.78 21.03
N ALA A 300 -14.02 3.37 21.14
CA ALA A 300 -12.90 2.74 21.82
C ALA A 300 -13.16 2.55 23.33
N GLY A 301 -13.90 3.48 23.95
CA GLY A 301 -14.41 3.32 25.31
C GLY A 301 -15.43 2.19 25.44
N VAL A 302 -16.41 2.09 24.54
CA VAL A 302 -17.37 0.96 24.48
C VAL A 302 -16.62 -0.35 24.39
N TRP A 303 -15.68 -0.46 23.45
CA TRP A 303 -14.90 -1.67 23.24
C TRP A 303 -14.08 -2.04 24.47
N LYS A 304 -13.40 -1.07 25.10
CA LYS A 304 -12.60 -1.34 26.30
C LYS A 304 -13.46 -1.78 27.49
N LEU A 305 -14.64 -1.20 27.66
CA LEU A 305 -15.57 -1.60 28.71
C LEU A 305 -16.09 -3.02 28.52
N ILE A 306 -16.28 -3.50 27.28
CA ILE A 306 -16.60 -4.92 27.03
C ILE A 306 -15.49 -5.84 27.56
N GLU A 307 -14.22 -5.47 27.34
CA GLU A 307 -13.08 -6.23 27.86
C GLU A 307 -13.08 -6.24 29.40
N ASP A 308 -13.28 -5.07 30.02
CA ASP A 308 -13.23 -4.94 31.48
C ASP A 308 -14.41 -5.61 32.18
N LEU A 309 -15.60 -5.57 31.57
CA LEU A 309 -16.82 -6.24 32.07
C LEU A 309 -16.71 -7.76 32.10
N ASN A 310 -15.80 -8.35 31.31
CA ASN A 310 -15.47 -9.76 31.42
C ASN A 310 -14.94 -10.12 32.83
N ILE A 311 -14.22 -9.18 33.45
CA ILE A 311 -13.53 -9.37 34.75
C ILE A 311 -14.32 -8.71 35.88
N ASN A 312 -14.79 -7.47 35.70
CA ASN A 312 -15.43 -6.67 36.74
C ASN A 312 -16.83 -6.22 36.32
N LYS A 313 -17.85 -6.79 36.96
CA LYS A 313 -19.28 -6.48 36.73
C LYS A 313 -19.91 -5.65 37.85
N SER A 314 -19.11 -4.82 38.54
CA SER A 314 -19.65 -3.91 39.56
C SER A 314 -20.67 -2.94 38.96
N GLU A 315 -21.59 -2.46 39.79
CA GLU A 315 -22.67 -1.55 39.38
C GLU A 315 -22.16 -0.32 38.64
N ILE A 316 -21.04 0.26 39.10
CA ILE A 316 -20.43 1.42 38.47
C ILE A 316 -19.88 1.12 37.06
N HIS A 317 -19.33 -0.09 36.82
CA HIS A 317 -18.88 -0.49 35.48
C HIS A 317 -20.06 -0.66 34.53
N LEU A 318 -21.14 -1.31 34.99
CA LEU A 318 -22.36 -1.51 34.21
C LEU A 318 -23.05 -0.19 33.86
N ARG A 319 -23.16 0.73 34.84
CA ARG A 319 -23.71 2.07 34.61
C ARG A 319 -22.85 2.86 33.63
N THR A 320 -21.53 2.85 33.80
CA THR A 320 -20.61 3.55 32.88
C THR A 320 -20.72 3.01 31.46
N PHE A 321 -20.77 1.69 31.28
CA PHE A 321 -20.97 1.07 29.98
C PHE A 321 -22.29 1.47 29.32
N ASN A 322 -23.39 1.48 30.09
CA ASN A 322 -24.69 1.94 29.60
C ASN A 322 -24.64 3.40 29.12
N GLU A 323 -24.06 4.30 29.89
CA GLU A 323 -23.99 5.72 29.53
C GLU A 323 -23.05 5.99 28.34
N VAL A 324 -21.93 5.27 28.24
CA VAL A 324 -21.01 5.36 27.08
C VAL A 324 -21.69 4.84 25.81
N VAL A 325 -22.46 3.74 25.88
CA VAL A 325 -23.21 3.21 24.72
C VAL A 325 -24.32 4.17 24.27
N LYS A 326 -25.06 4.78 25.19
CA LYS A 326 -26.05 5.83 24.85
C LYS A 326 -25.39 7.03 24.19
N THR A 327 -24.29 7.52 24.76
CA THR A 327 -23.53 8.63 24.20
C THR A 327 -23.03 8.27 22.80
N TYR A 328 -22.54 7.04 22.59
CA TYR A 328 -22.10 6.53 21.30
C TYR A 328 -23.24 6.51 20.26
N GLU A 329 -24.41 5.97 20.62
CA GLU A 329 -25.59 5.89 19.74
C GLU A 329 -26.00 7.28 19.24
N ILE A 330 -26.00 8.28 20.13
CA ILE A 330 -26.31 9.67 19.76
C ILE A 330 -25.21 10.25 18.87
N VAL A 331 -23.95 10.23 19.33
CA VAL A 331 -22.81 10.91 18.65
C VAL A 331 -22.57 10.36 17.24
N VAL A 332 -22.78 9.06 17.03
CA VAL A 332 -22.62 8.43 15.72
C VAL A 332 -23.84 8.62 14.82
N GLY A 333 -25.05 8.65 15.41
CA GLY A 333 -26.30 8.78 14.68
C GLY A 333 -26.41 7.79 13.53
N ASN A 334 -26.64 8.29 12.31
CA ASN A 334 -26.85 7.47 11.11
C ASN A 334 -25.57 7.16 10.31
N TYR A 335 -24.37 7.49 10.83
CA TYR A 335 -23.13 7.36 10.07
C TYR A 335 -22.90 5.95 9.49
N PHE A 336 -23.18 4.89 10.27
CA PHE A 336 -23.01 3.50 9.84
C PHE A 336 -24.26 2.88 9.18
N GLN A 337 -25.28 3.67 8.85
CA GLN A 337 -26.50 3.15 8.21
C GLN A 337 -26.22 2.48 6.86
N HIS A 338 -25.16 2.91 6.17
CA HIS A 338 -24.70 2.30 4.92
C HIS A 338 -24.25 0.84 5.05
N ILE A 339 -24.00 0.34 6.28
CA ILE A 339 -23.61 -1.06 6.53
C ILE A 339 -24.84 -1.98 6.58
N MET A 340 -25.99 -1.46 7.04
CA MET A 340 -27.19 -2.27 7.28
C MET A 340 -27.68 -3.08 6.05
N PRO A 341 -27.60 -2.58 4.80
CA PRO A 341 -27.98 -3.36 3.63
C PRO A 341 -27.16 -4.65 3.42
N TYR A 342 -25.96 -4.75 3.99
CA TYR A 342 -25.13 -5.95 3.92
C TYR A 342 -25.53 -7.01 4.97
N ILE A 343 -26.27 -6.60 6.01
CA ILE A 343 -26.81 -7.51 7.03
C ILE A 343 -28.13 -8.09 6.52
N LYS A 344 -28.00 -9.14 5.70
CA LYS A 344 -29.10 -9.85 5.04
C LYS A 344 -29.53 -11.07 5.88
N PRO A 345 -30.83 -11.41 5.93
CA PRO A 345 -31.32 -12.62 6.61
C PRO A 345 -30.70 -13.92 6.08
N GLN A 346 -30.27 -13.91 4.82
CA GLN A 346 -29.63 -15.05 4.19
C GLN A 346 -28.48 -14.60 3.29
N GLN A 347 -27.36 -15.32 3.38
CA GLN A 347 -26.23 -15.27 2.46
C GLN A 347 -25.79 -16.72 2.15
N ASN A 348 -24.80 -16.92 1.27
CA ASN A 348 -24.30 -18.26 0.97
C ASN A 348 -23.86 -19.00 2.25
N ASN A 349 -24.45 -20.17 2.52
CA ASN A 349 -24.21 -20.94 3.75
C ASN A 349 -22.84 -21.61 3.83
N GLN A 350 -22.15 -21.80 2.69
CA GLN A 350 -20.82 -22.41 2.64
C GLN A 350 -19.70 -21.37 2.79
N LEU A 351 -19.99 -20.10 2.52
CA LEU A 351 -19.02 -19.01 2.52
C LEU A 351 -19.15 -18.17 3.79
N SER A 352 -18.03 -17.57 4.19
CA SER A 352 -17.99 -16.63 5.31
C SER A 352 -18.98 -15.48 5.07
N TYR A 353 -19.53 -14.91 6.13
CA TYR A 353 -20.51 -13.81 6.00
C TYR A 353 -19.85 -12.56 5.40
N TYR A 354 -20.48 -11.99 4.40
CA TYR A 354 -20.05 -10.72 3.82
C TYR A 354 -20.45 -9.56 4.73
N ILE A 355 -19.46 -9.04 5.47
CA ILE A 355 -19.58 -7.87 6.36
C ILE A 355 -19.09 -6.57 5.71
N ALA A 356 -18.98 -6.53 4.37
CA ALA A 356 -18.45 -5.40 3.60
C ALA A 356 -17.06 -4.89 4.06
N ASN A 357 -16.22 -5.78 4.62
CA ASN A 357 -14.91 -5.44 5.19
C ASN A 357 -14.96 -4.48 6.39
N ASN A 358 -16.06 -4.45 7.13
CA ASN A 358 -16.15 -3.70 8.38
C ASN A 358 -15.59 -4.52 9.54
N GLY A 359 -14.72 -3.88 10.35
CA GLY A 359 -14.21 -4.47 11.57
C GLY A 359 -15.15 -4.28 12.75
N THR A 360 -14.77 -4.83 13.90
CA THR A 360 -15.59 -4.84 15.11
C THR A 360 -16.07 -3.44 15.49
N THR A 361 -15.17 -2.45 15.50
CA THR A 361 -15.51 -1.05 15.82
C THR A 361 -16.59 -0.46 14.91
N ASN A 362 -16.57 -0.77 13.60
CA ASN A 362 -17.59 -0.31 12.66
C ASN A 362 -18.90 -1.09 12.79
N MET A 363 -18.86 -2.30 13.36
CA MET A 363 -20.04 -3.15 13.57
C MET A 363 -20.78 -2.89 14.88
N ILE A 364 -20.19 -2.17 15.85
CA ILE A 364 -20.86 -1.85 17.13
C ILE A 364 -22.20 -1.12 16.90
N SER A 365 -22.20 -0.06 16.09
CA SER A 365 -23.43 0.70 15.79
C SER A 365 -24.46 -0.12 15.00
N PRO A 366 -24.07 -0.86 13.94
CA PRO A 366 -24.94 -1.83 13.29
C PRO A 366 -25.55 -2.88 14.24
N PHE A 367 -24.81 -3.40 15.22
CA PHE A 367 -25.37 -4.31 16.23
C PHE A 367 -26.42 -3.63 17.11
N ILE A 368 -26.16 -2.41 17.60
CA ILE A 368 -27.15 -1.63 18.35
C ILE A 368 -28.43 -1.48 17.53
N LYS A 369 -28.30 -1.05 16.27
CA LYS A 369 -29.45 -0.87 15.38
C LYS A 369 -30.19 -2.18 15.10
N LEU A 370 -29.46 -3.28 14.89
CA LEU A 370 -30.04 -4.60 14.67
C LEU A 370 -30.92 -5.06 15.84
N TYR A 371 -30.45 -4.90 17.07
CA TYR A 371 -31.22 -5.24 18.27
C TYR A 371 -32.39 -4.26 18.51
N ARG A 372 -32.27 -2.99 18.11
CA ARG A 372 -33.38 -2.01 18.14
C ARG A 372 -34.48 -2.34 17.12
N GLU A 373 -34.09 -2.76 15.91
CA GLU A 373 -35.01 -3.21 14.85
C GLU A 373 -35.77 -4.48 15.26
N ASN A 374 -35.16 -5.30 16.14
CA ASN A 374 -35.70 -6.57 16.62
C ASN A 374 -36.15 -7.52 15.49
N ASP A 375 -35.45 -7.48 14.37
CA ASP A 375 -35.67 -8.38 13.23
C ASP A 375 -35.04 -9.75 13.54
N THR A 376 -35.88 -10.70 13.94
CA THR A 376 -35.47 -12.05 14.35
C THR A 376 -34.68 -12.76 13.26
N THR A 377 -35.01 -12.53 11.98
CA THR A 377 -34.35 -13.21 10.86
C THR A 377 -32.90 -12.76 10.67
N LYS A 378 -32.59 -11.49 10.95
CA LYS A 378 -31.23 -10.98 10.95
C LYS A 378 -30.49 -11.31 12.25
N LEU A 379 -31.19 -11.31 13.39
CA LEU A 379 -30.61 -11.69 14.69
C LEU A 379 -30.13 -13.15 14.71
N GLU A 380 -30.81 -14.05 14.00
CA GLU A 380 -30.37 -15.44 13.79
C GLU A 380 -29.01 -15.55 13.07
N GLN A 381 -28.60 -14.52 12.31
CA GLN A 381 -27.30 -14.50 11.62
C GLN A 381 -26.14 -14.05 12.51
N ILE A 382 -26.38 -13.64 13.77
CA ILE A 382 -25.33 -13.12 14.66
C ILE A 382 -24.14 -14.07 14.77
N PRO A 383 -24.28 -15.38 15.05
CA PRO A 383 -23.13 -16.29 15.15
C PRO A 383 -22.27 -16.30 13.88
N LYS A 384 -22.90 -16.22 12.72
CA LYS A 384 -22.22 -16.17 11.42
C LYS A 384 -21.49 -14.85 11.20
N ILE A 385 -22.10 -13.73 11.59
CA ILE A 385 -21.47 -12.40 11.59
C ILE A 385 -20.29 -12.37 12.56
N LEU A 386 -20.41 -12.97 13.75
CA LEU A 386 -19.34 -13.05 14.73
C LEU A 386 -18.16 -13.85 14.18
N ARG A 387 -18.38 -15.02 13.56
CA ARG A 387 -17.30 -15.77 12.90
C ARG A 387 -16.61 -14.95 11.81
N ALA A 388 -17.37 -14.23 10.97
CA ALA A 388 -16.78 -13.37 9.94
C ALA A 388 -15.97 -12.19 10.52
N LEU A 389 -16.44 -11.58 11.61
CA LEU A 389 -15.71 -10.53 12.33
C LEU A 389 -14.43 -11.08 12.97
N TYR A 390 -14.54 -12.25 13.59
CA TYR A 390 -13.43 -12.97 14.18
C TYR A 390 -12.32 -13.21 13.15
N THR A 391 -12.69 -13.74 11.98
CA THR A 391 -11.73 -13.95 10.88
C THR A 391 -11.16 -12.64 10.34
N TYR A 392 -11.97 -11.59 10.24
CA TYR A 392 -11.51 -10.30 9.72
C TYR A 392 -10.52 -9.60 10.67
N GLU A 393 -10.77 -9.63 11.97
CA GLU A 393 -9.86 -9.04 12.97
C GLU A 393 -8.53 -9.80 13.04
N ILE A 394 -8.56 -11.14 12.99
CA ILE A 394 -7.33 -11.94 12.86
C ILE A 394 -6.60 -11.60 11.57
N TRP A 395 -7.29 -11.52 10.44
CA TRP A 395 -6.68 -11.15 9.17
C TRP A 395 -5.98 -9.79 9.22
N GLN A 396 -6.64 -8.77 9.80
CA GLN A 396 -6.05 -7.45 9.98
C GLN A 396 -4.80 -7.48 10.86
N ALA A 397 -4.85 -8.20 11.99
CA ALA A 397 -3.73 -8.29 12.92
C ALA A 397 -2.52 -9.01 12.31
N ILE A 398 -2.72 -10.17 11.68
CA ILE A 398 -1.66 -10.93 11.01
C ILE A 398 -1.06 -10.13 9.86
N ARG A 399 -1.91 -9.53 9.01
CA ARG A 399 -1.46 -8.75 7.85
C ARG A 399 -0.67 -7.50 8.24
N ARG A 400 -0.98 -6.87 9.39
CA ARG A 400 -0.21 -5.70 9.89
C ARG A 400 1.28 -6.00 10.10
N GLN A 401 1.65 -7.26 10.33
CA GLN A 401 3.04 -7.66 10.56
C GLN A 401 3.92 -7.54 9.30
N TYR A 402 3.34 -7.61 8.10
CA TYR A 402 4.10 -7.64 6.84
C TYR A 402 3.59 -6.70 5.73
N LYS A 403 2.41 -6.09 5.85
CA LYS A 403 1.75 -5.33 4.76
C LYS A 403 2.52 -4.13 4.18
N ASN A 404 3.47 -3.57 4.93
CA ASN A 404 4.22 -2.37 4.52
C ASN A 404 5.61 -2.72 3.97
N ARG A 405 5.87 -4.00 3.69
CA ARG A 405 7.15 -4.47 3.17
C ARG A 405 7.02 -4.90 1.72
N ASP A 406 8.08 -4.69 0.93
CA ASP A 406 8.10 -5.04 -0.50
C ASP A 406 8.05 -6.56 -0.75
N ASP A 407 8.47 -7.35 0.24
CA ASP A 407 8.48 -8.82 0.24
C ASP A 407 7.24 -9.45 0.92
N SER A 408 6.13 -8.72 1.01
CA SER A 408 4.93 -9.13 1.78
C SER A 408 4.42 -10.52 1.46
N ASP A 409 4.33 -10.89 0.18
CA ASP A 409 3.80 -12.20 -0.24
C ASP A 409 4.76 -13.34 0.12
N GLN A 410 6.07 -13.09 0.02
CA GLN A 410 7.09 -14.07 0.42
C GLN A 410 7.09 -14.30 1.94
N ILE A 411 6.86 -13.24 2.72
CA ILE A 411 6.74 -13.35 4.18
C ILE A 411 5.49 -14.15 4.53
N ALA A 412 4.33 -13.80 3.97
CA ALA A 412 3.09 -14.52 4.21
C ALA A 412 3.23 -16.01 3.88
N GLN A 413 3.89 -16.34 2.76
CA GLN A 413 4.19 -17.71 2.37
C GLN A 413 5.10 -18.42 3.39
N LYS A 414 6.18 -17.78 3.86
CA LYS A 414 7.08 -18.35 4.87
C LYS A 414 6.38 -18.58 6.20
N MET A 415 5.57 -17.62 6.64
CA MET A 415 4.76 -17.75 7.86
C MET A 415 3.78 -18.91 7.72
N LEU A 416 3.17 -19.07 6.55
CA LEU A 416 2.24 -20.15 6.27
C LEU A 416 2.96 -21.51 6.30
N ASP A 417 4.05 -21.64 5.55
CA ASP A 417 4.85 -22.87 5.48
C ASP A 417 5.36 -23.28 6.88
N GLN A 418 5.76 -22.32 7.72
CA GLN A 418 6.12 -22.60 9.13
C GLN A 418 4.91 -23.05 9.96
N LEU A 419 3.77 -22.34 9.86
CA LEU A 419 2.55 -22.65 10.61
C LEU A 419 2.06 -24.08 10.38
N ILE A 420 2.11 -24.56 9.13
CA ILE A 420 1.68 -25.91 8.76
C ILE A 420 2.82 -26.94 8.76
N GLY A 421 4.02 -26.57 9.24
CA GLY A 421 5.16 -27.47 9.34
C GLY A 421 5.58 -28.08 8.00
N LEU A 422 5.47 -27.31 6.91
CA LEU A 422 5.71 -27.79 5.55
C LEU A 422 7.19 -28.10 5.34
N ASP A 423 7.53 -29.39 5.30
CA ASP A 423 8.87 -29.87 4.96
C ASP A 423 8.85 -30.58 3.60
N LEU A 424 9.13 -29.79 2.56
CA LEU A 424 9.19 -30.29 1.19
C LEU A 424 10.34 -31.28 0.97
N ASN A 425 11.39 -31.28 1.80
CA ASN A 425 12.52 -32.20 1.60
C ASN A 425 12.26 -33.56 2.24
N LYS A 426 11.66 -33.57 3.43
CA LYS A 426 11.38 -34.79 4.18
C LYS A 426 10.25 -35.61 3.57
N TYR A 427 9.21 -34.96 3.06
CA TYR A 427 8.00 -35.63 2.56
C TYR A 427 7.83 -35.54 1.04
N LYS A 428 8.85 -35.12 0.29
CA LYS A 428 8.77 -35.11 -1.19
C LYS A 428 8.42 -36.49 -1.74
N THR A 429 7.63 -36.49 -2.80
CA THR A 429 7.43 -37.66 -3.64
C THR A 429 8.73 -38.01 -4.35
N SER A 430 9.22 -39.23 -4.18
CA SER A 430 10.42 -39.72 -4.86
C SER A 430 10.19 -39.82 -6.36
N LEU A 431 11.20 -39.41 -7.13
CA LEU A 431 11.27 -39.66 -8.58
C LEU A 431 11.91 -41.02 -8.85
N GLN A 432 11.57 -41.60 -10.00
CA GLN A 432 12.30 -42.75 -10.51
C GLN A 432 13.71 -42.33 -10.97
N PRO A 433 14.67 -43.26 -11.03
CA PRO A 433 15.99 -43.03 -11.64
C PRO A 433 15.93 -42.42 -13.05
N LEU A 434 17.05 -41.88 -13.51
CA LEU A 434 17.15 -41.29 -14.85
C LEU A 434 16.80 -42.33 -15.93
N PHE A 435 16.05 -41.89 -16.94
CA PHE A 435 15.53 -42.65 -18.07
C PHE A 435 14.46 -43.70 -17.74
N GLU A 436 14.08 -43.86 -16.47
CA GLU A 436 12.94 -44.67 -16.07
C GLU A 436 11.62 -43.89 -16.12
N VAL A 437 10.53 -44.59 -16.45
CA VAL A 437 9.21 -43.99 -16.65
C VAL A 437 8.55 -43.68 -15.31
N GLU A 438 8.13 -42.42 -15.15
CA GLU A 438 7.33 -42.01 -13.99
C GLU A 438 5.92 -42.62 -14.01
N PRO A 439 5.33 -42.94 -12.83
CA PRO A 439 3.94 -43.35 -12.71
C PRO A 439 2.98 -42.24 -13.17
N SER A 440 1.73 -42.61 -13.46
CA SER A 440 0.73 -41.61 -13.84
C SER A 440 0.37 -40.71 -12.64
N LEU A 441 0.03 -39.44 -12.88
CA LEU A 441 -0.31 -38.50 -11.78
C LEU A 441 -1.45 -39.00 -10.88
N ASN A 442 -2.35 -39.82 -11.43
CA ASN A 442 -3.48 -40.39 -10.68
C ASN A 442 -3.08 -41.54 -9.74
N GLU A 443 -1.90 -42.14 -9.95
CA GLU A 443 -1.34 -43.20 -9.10
C GLU A 443 -0.47 -42.63 -7.98
N ILE A 444 -0.10 -41.34 -8.06
CA ILE A 444 0.74 -40.69 -7.07
C ILE A 444 -0.14 -40.15 -5.93
N GLN A 445 0.13 -40.63 -4.72
CA GLN A 445 -0.43 -40.04 -3.51
C GLN A 445 0.53 -38.98 -2.97
N PHE A 446 0.19 -37.72 -3.15
CA PHE A 446 0.92 -36.59 -2.58
C PHE A 446 0.63 -36.46 -1.08
N HIS A 447 1.64 -35.99 -0.32
CA HIS A 447 1.50 -35.74 1.10
C HIS A 447 0.49 -34.59 1.35
N ASP A 448 -0.45 -34.81 2.27
CA ASP A 448 -1.54 -33.89 2.62
C ASP A 448 -1.81 -33.83 4.14
N GLN A 449 -0.92 -34.40 4.96
CA GLN A 449 -1.09 -34.39 6.41
C GLN A 449 -0.77 -33.02 6.98
N ILE A 450 -1.56 -32.58 7.95
CA ILE A 450 -1.38 -31.31 8.65
C ILE A 450 -0.41 -31.53 9.82
N HIS A 451 0.65 -30.72 9.88
CA HIS A 451 1.63 -30.72 10.96
C HIS A 451 1.75 -29.31 11.54
N THR A 452 0.83 -28.93 12.41
CA THR A 452 0.82 -27.58 13.01
C THR A 452 2.04 -27.35 13.89
N ASP A 453 2.75 -26.24 13.67
CA ASP A 453 3.74 -25.74 14.62
C ASP A 453 3.01 -25.04 15.78
N GLU A 454 2.73 -25.80 16.85
CA GLU A 454 1.97 -25.34 18.01
C GLU A 454 2.62 -24.14 18.71
N ILE A 455 3.95 -24.10 18.77
CA ILE A 455 4.69 -23.02 19.42
C ILE A 455 4.49 -21.74 18.61
N TYR A 456 4.65 -21.83 17.30
CA TYR A 456 4.50 -20.69 16.41
C TYR A 456 3.04 -20.22 16.32
N LEU A 457 2.07 -21.13 16.32
CA LEU A 457 0.66 -20.79 16.42
C LEU A 457 0.40 -19.98 17.71
N ASP A 458 0.88 -20.44 18.86
CA ASP A 458 0.70 -19.73 20.13
C ASP A 458 1.35 -18.33 20.12
N GLU A 459 2.47 -18.14 19.42
CA GLU A 459 3.08 -16.83 19.20
C GLU A 459 2.19 -15.89 18.36
N LEU A 460 1.61 -16.40 17.27
CA LEU A 460 0.69 -15.62 16.45
C LEU A 460 -0.58 -15.26 17.22
N LEU A 461 -1.12 -16.19 18.03
CA LEU A 461 -2.34 -15.99 18.80
C LEU A 461 -2.19 -14.93 19.91
N LYS A 462 -0.97 -14.72 20.45
CA LYS A 462 -0.70 -13.60 21.37
C LYS A 462 -1.00 -12.23 20.76
N THR A 463 -0.94 -12.09 19.43
CA THR A 463 -1.23 -10.81 18.75
C THR A 463 -2.72 -10.53 18.55
N VAL A 464 -3.58 -11.51 18.80
CA VAL A 464 -5.04 -11.47 18.54
C VAL A 464 -5.87 -11.85 19.78
N TYR A 465 -5.29 -11.77 20.99
CA TYR A 465 -5.98 -12.14 22.23
C TYR A 465 -7.30 -11.38 22.44
N TYR A 466 -7.40 -10.14 21.93
CA TYR A 466 -8.56 -9.28 22.09
C TYR A 466 -9.77 -9.72 21.25
N VAL A 467 -9.58 -10.61 20.27
CA VAL A 467 -10.64 -11.02 19.33
C VAL A 467 -11.73 -11.84 20.04
N ASP A 468 -11.38 -12.56 21.11
CA ASP A 468 -12.33 -13.37 21.89
C ASP A 468 -13.49 -12.54 22.48
N TYR A 469 -13.22 -11.27 22.86
CA TYR A 469 -14.22 -10.37 23.43
C TYR A 469 -15.35 -9.99 22.46
N ILE A 470 -15.18 -10.23 21.14
CA ILE A 470 -16.23 -9.98 20.15
C ILE A 470 -17.50 -10.78 20.48
N THR A 471 -17.36 -11.96 21.08
CA THR A 471 -18.48 -12.82 21.50
C THR A 471 -19.33 -12.25 22.62
N LEU A 472 -18.79 -11.34 23.44
CA LEU A 472 -19.54 -10.65 24.49
C LEU A 472 -20.41 -9.51 23.95
N LEU A 473 -19.99 -8.90 22.84
CA LEU A 473 -20.58 -7.66 22.33
C LEU A 473 -22.10 -7.77 22.10
N PRO A 474 -22.65 -8.81 21.44
CA PRO A 474 -24.09 -8.92 21.25
C PRO A 474 -24.87 -9.12 22.56
N LYS A 475 -24.31 -9.83 23.55
CA LYS A 475 -24.96 -10.04 24.84
C LYS A 475 -25.15 -8.74 25.61
N TYR A 476 -24.08 -7.95 25.69
CA TYR A 476 -24.11 -6.67 26.39
C TYR A 476 -24.98 -5.63 25.68
N ILE A 477 -24.91 -5.55 24.33
CA ILE A 477 -25.78 -4.66 23.55
C ILE A 477 -27.27 -5.05 23.73
N SER A 478 -27.59 -6.35 23.63
CA SER A 478 -28.96 -6.85 23.86
C SER A 478 -29.47 -6.51 25.26
N ALA A 479 -28.64 -6.69 26.29
CA ALA A 479 -29.00 -6.40 27.67
C ALA A 479 -29.28 -4.90 27.90
N ILE A 480 -28.50 -4.00 27.29
CA ILE A 480 -28.73 -2.55 27.33
C ILE A 480 -30.05 -2.20 26.65
N ILE A 481 -30.30 -2.71 25.45
CA ILE A 481 -31.50 -2.34 24.66
C ILE A 481 -32.77 -2.80 25.37
N ASN A 482 -32.72 -3.92 26.08
CA ASN A 482 -33.81 -4.43 26.90
C ASN A 482 -33.91 -3.75 28.29
N ASN A 483 -33.10 -2.72 28.58
CA ASN A 483 -33.02 -2.01 29.86
C ASN A 483 -32.87 -2.94 31.07
N ASN A 484 -32.13 -4.04 30.91
CA ASN A 484 -32.03 -5.08 31.93
C ASN A 484 -30.59 -5.17 32.48
N ILE A 485 -30.26 -4.29 33.42
CA ILE A 485 -28.93 -4.26 34.05
C ILE A 485 -28.61 -5.58 34.77
N ASP A 486 -29.60 -6.24 35.37
CA ASP A 486 -29.38 -7.52 36.04
C ASP A 486 -29.03 -8.63 35.06
N SER A 487 -29.54 -8.59 33.81
CA SER A 487 -29.10 -9.52 32.76
C SER A 487 -27.62 -9.34 32.41
N MET A 488 -27.07 -8.12 32.47
CA MET A 488 -25.64 -7.89 32.25
C MET A 488 -24.76 -8.52 33.34
N LYS A 489 -25.23 -8.54 34.61
CA LYS A 489 -24.53 -9.20 35.72
C LYS A 489 -24.42 -10.71 35.51
N ASN A 490 -25.43 -11.30 34.87
CA ASN A 490 -25.53 -12.73 34.62
C ASN A 490 -24.78 -13.22 33.38
N ILE A 491 -24.20 -12.30 32.57
CA ILE A 491 -23.36 -12.70 31.43
C ILE A 491 -22.11 -13.42 31.97
N PRO A 492 -21.82 -14.65 31.53
CA PRO A 492 -20.67 -15.40 32.02
C PRO A 492 -19.36 -14.74 31.58
N THR A 493 -18.29 -14.98 32.35
CA THR A 493 -16.93 -14.66 31.92
C THR A 493 -16.53 -15.57 30.76
N ILE A 494 -15.81 -15.04 29.78
CA ILE A 494 -15.38 -15.81 28.61
C ILE A 494 -14.52 -17.00 29.03
N ASN A 495 -14.82 -18.13 28.42
CA ASN A 495 -14.01 -19.32 28.40
C ASN A 495 -14.20 -19.98 27.03
N GLU A 496 -13.43 -21.03 26.76
CA GLU A 496 -13.49 -21.73 25.47
C GLU A 496 -14.91 -22.18 25.12
N LYS A 497 -15.63 -22.78 26.08
CA LYS A 497 -17.01 -23.24 25.89
C LYS A 497 -17.95 -22.11 25.47
N PHE A 498 -17.90 -20.98 26.18
CA PHE A 498 -18.72 -19.81 25.87
C PHE A 498 -18.44 -19.28 24.46
N ILE A 499 -17.16 -19.16 24.08
CA ILE A 499 -16.78 -18.68 22.75
C ILE A 499 -17.30 -19.63 21.67
N CYS A 500 -17.13 -20.95 21.86
CA CYS A 500 -17.62 -21.93 20.90
C CYS A 500 -19.15 -21.91 20.76
N GLU A 501 -19.88 -21.74 21.87
CA GLU A 501 -21.34 -21.60 21.88
C GLU A 501 -21.81 -20.37 21.10
N GLU A 502 -21.21 -19.20 21.36
CA GLU A 502 -21.57 -17.94 20.67
C GLU A 502 -21.20 -17.95 19.19
N LEU A 503 -20.10 -18.60 18.83
CA LEU A 503 -19.68 -18.80 17.44
C LEU A 503 -20.40 -19.97 16.76
N GLN A 504 -21.19 -20.77 17.49
CA GLN A 504 -21.82 -22.01 17.02
C GLN A 504 -20.84 -22.98 16.34
N ILE A 505 -19.62 -23.11 16.88
CA ILE A 505 -18.65 -24.10 16.43
C ILE A 505 -18.70 -25.31 17.36
N ASN A 506 -18.59 -26.52 16.78
CA ASN A 506 -18.72 -27.80 17.49
C ASN A 506 -17.37 -28.52 17.69
N TYR A 507 -16.27 -27.80 17.52
CA TYR A 507 -14.90 -28.28 17.66
C TYR A 507 -14.08 -27.29 18.50
N ASP A 508 -12.82 -27.65 18.82
CA ASP A 508 -12.02 -26.90 19.77
C ASP A 508 -11.61 -25.51 19.26
N LEU A 509 -11.51 -24.56 20.20
CA LEU A 509 -11.27 -23.15 19.85
C LEU A 509 -9.86 -22.94 19.28
N LYS A 510 -8.88 -23.74 19.70
CA LYS A 510 -7.50 -23.63 19.21
C LYS A 510 -7.41 -24.00 17.73
N THR A 511 -8.09 -25.07 17.32
CA THR A 511 -8.24 -25.49 15.93
C THR A 511 -9.01 -24.46 15.11
N PHE A 512 -10.08 -23.86 15.66
CA PHE A 512 -10.78 -22.75 15.00
C PHE A 512 -9.85 -21.57 14.75
N LYS A 513 -9.09 -21.16 15.77
CA LYS A 513 -8.10 -20.09 15.68
C LYS A 513 -7.00 -20.41 14.65
N PHE A 514 -6.51 -21.65 14.61
CA PHE A 514 -5.57 -22.12 13.59
C PHE A 514 -6.11 -21.91 12.18
N TYR A 515 -7.35 -22.32 11.89
CA TYR A 515 -7.94 -22.13 10.56
C TYR A 515 -8.13 -20.65 10.19
N ASN A 516 -8.44 -19.78 11.17
CA ASN A 516 -8.50 -18.34 10.94
C ASN A 516 -7.13 -17.76 10.56
N VAL A 517 -6.06 -18.15 11.27
CA VAL A 517 -4.69 -17.71 10.94
C VAL A 517 -4.26 -18.27 9.57
N PHE A 518 -4.58 -19.53 9.27
CA PHE A 518 -4.34 -20.14 7.97
C PHE A 518 -5.02 -19.35 6.84
N GLN A 519 -6.33 -19.09 6.95
CA GLN A 519 -7.05 -18.28 5.97
C GLN A 519 -6.46 -16.87 5.88
N ALA A 520 -6.00 -16.29 6.99
CA ALA A 520 -5.39 -14.96 6.97
C ALA A 520 -4.10 -14.89 6.14
N LEU A 521 -3.30 -15.96 6.15
CA LEU A 521 -2.05 -16.07 5.39
C LEU A 521 -2.26 -16.50 3.94
N VAL A 522 -3.31 -17.28 3.65
CA VAL A 522 -3.69 -17.65 2.27
C VAL A 522 -4.28 -16.45 1.51
N TYR A 523 -5.11 -15.65 2.17
CA TYR A 523 -5.80 -14.52 1.53
C TYR A 523 -5.13 -13.18 1.86
N THR A 524 -3.93 -12.92 1.33
CA THR A 524 -3.10 -11.75 1.69
C THR A 524 -3.68 -10.38 1.26
N SER A 525 -4.69 -10.37 0.38
CA SER A 525 -5.29 -9.14 -0.17
C SER A 525 -6.82 -9.11 -0.04
N LYS A 526 -7.41 -7.92 -0.15
CA LYS A 526 -8.88 -7.76 -0.22
C LYS A 526 -9.43 -8.53 -1.43
N ALA A 527 -8.78 -8.42 -2.58
CA ALA A 527 -9.23 -9.03 -3.84
C ALA A 527 -9.19 -10.56 -3.81
N SER A 528 -8.24 -11.16 -3.09
CA SER A 528 -8.20 -12.63 -2.89
C SER A 528 -9.32 -13.11 -1.98
N ARG A 529 -9.75 -12.28 -1.00
CA ARG A 529 -10.70 -12.67 0.04
C ARG A 529 -12.17 -12.41 -0.33
N VAL A 530 -12.42 -11.42 -1.17
CA VAL A 530 -13.75 -10.87 -1.43
C VAL A 530 -13.99 -10.69 -2.92
N ASP A 531 -15.17 -11.09 -3.39
CA ASP A 531 -15.75 -10.62 -4.63
C ASP A 531 -16.63 -9.40 -4.32
N SER A 532 -16.11 -8.21 -4.61
CA SER A 532 -16.78 -6.96 -4.24
C SER A 532 -17.96 -6.65 -5.16
N ASP A 533 -17.96 -7.17 -6.38
CA ASP A 533 -19.00 -6.90 -7.37
C ASP A 533 -20.27 -7.70 -7.04
N ASN A 534 -20.09 -8.91 -6.51
CA ASN A 534 -21.18 -9.81 -6.13
C ASN A 534 -21.49 -9.80 -4.63
N GLU A 535 -20.81 -8.97 -3.83
CA GLU A 535 -20.99 -8.87 -2.37
C GLU A 535 -20.86 -10.23 -1.65
N VAL A 536 -19.88 -11.05 -2.05
CA VAL A 536 -19.67 -12.40 -1.50
C VAL A 536 -18.21 -12.64 -1.13
N MET A 537 -18.02 -13.46 -0.09
CA MET A 537 -16.69 -13.89 0.34
C MET A 537 -16.17 -15.01 -0.58
N LYS A 538 -14.86 -15.05 -0.85
CA LYS A 538 -14.20 -16.14 -1.60
C LYS A 538 -13.71 -17.27 -0.69
N MET A 539 -13.88 -17.09 0.61
CA MET A 539 -13.41 -17.98 1.67
C MET A 539 -14.60 -18.68 2.32
N ILE A 540 -14.39 -19.94 2.70
CA ILE A 540 -15.40 -20.73 3.40
C ILE A 540 -15.69 -20.18 4.79
N ASP A 541 -16.90 -20.43 5.28
CA ASP A 541 -17.22 -20.29 6.69
C ASP A 541 -16.50 -21.40 7.48
N LEU A 542 -15.97 -21.05 8.66
CA LEU A 542 -15.23 -21.97 9.54
C LEU A 542 -16.16 -22.62 10.58
N VAL A 543 -17.43 -22.82 10.27
CA VAL A 543 -18.36 -23.56 11.12
C VAL A 543 -18.16 -25.09 11.02
N ASP A 544 -17.73 -25.56 9.86
CA ASP A 544 -17.51 -26.99 9.57
C ASP A 544 -16.01 -27.31 9.59
N GLU A 545 -15.57 -28.04 10.62
CA GLU A 545 -14.19 -28.47 10.81
C GLU A 545 -13.68 -29.31 9.63
N GLN A 546 -14.51 -30.19 9.06
CA GLN A 546 -14.09 -31.08 7.98
C GLN A 546 -13.82 -30.31 6.69
N ALA A 547 -14.69 -29.33 6.38
CA ALA A 547 -14.48 -28.42 5.26
C ALA A 547 -13.20 -27.59 5.46
N ALA A 548 -12.99 -27.04 6.66
CA ALA A 548 -11.81 -26.26 7.00
C ALA A 548 -10.52 -27.08 6.89
N LYS A 549 -10.52 -28.30 7.45
CA LYS A 549 -9.42 -29.25 7.37
C LYS A 549 -9.09 -29.58 5.93
N LYS A 550 -10.09 -29.89 5.10
CA LYS A 550 -9.91 -30.23 3.69
C LYS A 550 -9.23 -29.10 2.91
N VAL A 551 -9.57 -27.83 3.18
CA VAL A 551 -8.91 -26.69 2.54
C VAL A 551 -7.41 -26.64 2.86
N VAL A 552 -7.02 -26.92 4.11
CA VAL A 552 -5.59 -27.00 4.50
C VAL A 552 -4.90 -28.18 3.81
N GLN A 553 -5.53 -29.36 3.81
CA GLN A 553 -4.99 -30.56 3.16
C GLN A 553 -4.81 -30.36 1.65
N ASP A 554 -5.81 -29.78 0.97
CA ASP A 554 -5.76 -29.48 -0.45
C ASP A 554 -4.63 -28.50 -0.78
N TYR A 555 -4.40 -27.52 0.10
CA TYR A 555 -3.27 -26.59 -0.02
C TYR A 555 -1.91 -27.32 0.12
N ILE A 556 -1.73 -28.12 1.17
CA ILE A 556 -0.49 -28.90 1.39
C ILE A 556 -0.22 -29.81 0.21
N ARG A 557 -1.23 -30.58 -0.22
CA ARG A 557 -1.16 -31.46 -1.38
C ARG A 557 -0.69 -30.72 -2.62
N LYS A 558 -1.23 -29.52 -2.87
CA LYS A 558 -0.84 -28.71 -4.03
C LYS A 558 0.61 -28.23 -3.96
N ARG A 559 1.14 -27.95 -2.77
CA ARG A 559 2.56 -27.61 -2.58
C ARG A 559 3.46 -28.78 -3.00
N PHE A 560 3.15 -30.00 -2.59
CA PHE A 560 3.89 -31.19 -3.00
C PHE A 560 3.75 -31.54 -4.48
N GLU A 561 2.56 -31.34 -5.07
CA GLU A 561 2.34 -31.51 -6.51
C GLU A 561 3.23 -30.54 -7.33
N ASN A 562 3.28 -29.27 -6.92
CA ASN A 562 4.12 -28.25 -7.56
C ASN A 562 5.63 -28.55 -7.39
N GLN A 563 6.03 -29.06 -6.22
CA GLN A 563 7.41 -29.49 -5.97
C GLN A 563 7.78 -30.67 -6.89
N TYR A 564 6.93 -31.69 -6.97
CA TYR A 564 7.14 -32.84 -7.86
C TYR A 564 7.25 -32.42 -9.33
N ALA A 565 6.40 -31.50 -9.79
CA ALA A 565 6.49 -30.95 -11.15
C ALA A 565 7.82 -30.22 -11.40
N THR A 566 8.33 -29.51 -10.40
CA THR A 566 9.64 -28.84 -10.45
C THR A 566 10.77 -29.86 -10.52
N ASP A 567 10.74 -30.88 -9.66
CA ASP A 567 11.75 -31.95 -9.64
C ASP A 567 11.74 -32.76 -10.94
N LEU A 568 10.57 -33.03 -11.51
CA LEU A 568 10.43 -33.71 -12.81
C LEU A 568 11.02 -32.88 -13.95
N ALA A 569 10.83 -31.56 -13.94
CA ALA A 569 11.45 -30.67 -14.91
C ALA A 569 12.98 -30.64 -14.78
N LEU A 570 13.51 -30.72 -13.55
CA LEU A 570 14.95 -30.85 -13.29
C LEU A 570 15.48 -32.20 -13.77
N LYS A 571 14.78 -33.31 -13.48
CA LYS A 571 15.11 -34.66 -13.99
C LYS A 571 15.21 -34.66 -15.51
N GLY A 572 14.20 -34.13 -16.22
CA GLY A 572 14.20 -34.07 -17.68
C GLY A 572 15.34 -33.23 -18.26
N ARG A 573 15.80 -32.19 -17.56
CA ARG A 573 17.01 -31.43 -17.94
C ARG A 573 18.28 -32.24 -17.74
N SER A 574 18.41 -32.95 -16.61
CA SER A 574 19.55 -33.83 -16.33
C SER A 574 19.66 -34.96 -17.34
N GLU A 575 18.56 -35.63 -17.66
CA GLU A 575 18.54 -36.73 -18.65
C GLU A 575 18.96 -36.26 -20.05
N ARG A 576 18.50 -35.08 -20.48
CA ARG A 576 18.93 -34.46 -21.74
C ARG A 576 20.42 -34.09 -21.73
N THR A 577 20.92 -33.61 -20.60
CA THR A 577 22.33 -33.25 -20.46
C THR A 577 23.23 -34.48 -20.51
N GLU A 578 22.89 -35.55 -19.78
CA GLU A 578 23.63 -36.82 -19.83
C GLU A 578 23.59 -37.43 -21.24
N LEU A 579 22.42 -37.49 -21.88
CA LEU A 579 22.29 -38.01 -23.24
C LEU A 579 23.06 -37.17 -24.27
N SER A 580 23.16 -35.86 -24.03
CA SER A 580 23.98 -34.95 -24.84
C SER A 580 25.46 -35.26 -24.73
N THR A 581 25.97 -35.45 -23.51
CA THR A 581 27.38 -35.82 -23.30
C THR A 581 27.69 -37.15 -23.98
N ILE A 582 26.83 -38.16 -23.82
CA ILE A 582 26.99 -39.47 -24.48
C ILE A 582 26.95 -39.33 -26.01
N LEU A 583 26.04 -38.51 -26.55
CA LEU A 583 25.95 -38.27 -27.99
C LEU A 583 27.23 -37.62 -28.53
N VAL A 584 27.74 -36.58 -27.86
CA VAL A 584 28.98 -35.90 -28.25
C VAL A 584 30.16 -36.87 -28.21
N GLU A 585 30.30 -37.66 -27.15
CA GLU A 585 31.36 -38.67 -27.04
C GLU A 585 31.24 -39.74 -28.13
N SER A 586 30.02 -40.21 -28.42
CA SER A 586 29.76 -41.19 -29.48
C SER A 586 30.14 -40.66 -30.86
N ILE A 587 29.84 -39.38 -31.15
CA ILE A 587 30.23 -38.73 -32.41
C ILE A 587 31.74 -38.64 -32.51
N LEU A 588 32.43 -38.24 -31.44
CA LEU A 588 33.88 -38.07 -31.42
C LEU A 588 34.64 -39.40 -31.55
N GLN A 589 34.09 -40.49 -31.00
CA GLN A 589 34.69 -41.84 -31.04
C GLN A 589 34.22 -42.70 -32.23
N ALA A 590 33.41 -42.15 -33.14
CA ALA A 590 32.93 -42.89 -34.30
C ALA A 590 34.08 -43.37 -35.19
N THR A 591 34.05 -44.66 -35.57
CA THR A 591 35.17 -45.31 -36.29
C THR A 591 34.99 -45.30 -37.81
N ASP A 592 33.75 -45.16 -38.29
CA ASP A 592 33.42 -45.02 -39.70
C ASP A 592 32.58 -43.77 -40.04
N HIS A 593 32.51 -43.42 -41.32
CA HIS A 593 31.80 -42.22 -41.79
C HIS A 593 30.28 -42.32 -41.62
N SER A 594 29.73 -43.50 -41.92
CA SER A 594 28.29 -43.76 -41.84
C SER A 594 27.80 -43.61 -40.40
N GLN A 595 28.60 -44.05 -39.43
CA GLN A 595 28.33 -43.88 -38.00
C GLN A 595 28.27 -42.39 -37.59
N VAL A 596 29.19 -41.55 -38.08
CA VAL A 596 29.15 -40.10 -37.82
C VAL A 596 27.88 -39.48 -38.38
N VAL A 597 27.53 -39.82 -39.64
CA VAL A 597 26.32 -39.33 -40.30
C VAL A 597 25.07 -39.76 -39.54
N GLN A 598 24.99 -41.02 -39.14
CA GLN A 598 23.85 -41.55 -38.37
C GLN A 598 23.69 -40.83 -37.03
N LEU A 599 24.76 -40.72 -36.23
CA LEU A 599 24.71 -40.07 -34.91
C LEU A 599 24.38 -38.58 -35.00
N MET A 600 24.92 -37.87 -35.99
CA MET A 600 24.62 -36.45 -36.19
C MET A 600 23.18 -36.23 -36.68
N ARG A 601 22.64 -37.14 -37.50
CA ARG A 601 21.31 -37.03 -38.11
C ARG A 601 20.19 -37.51 -37.19
N GLU A 602 20.32 -38.71 -36.65
CA GLU A 602 19.28 -39.40 -35.89
C GLU A 602 19.41 -39.15 -34.38
N GLY A 603 20.63 -38.86 -33.92
CA GLY A 603 20.94 -38.65 -32.51
C GLY A 603 20.99 -39.95 -31.72
N LEU A 604 20.65 -39.85 -30.43
CA LEU A 604 20.48 -40.99 -29.53
C LEU A 604 19.08 -40.99 -28.91
N THR A 605 18.58 -42.19 -28.65
CA THR A 605 17.33 -42.41 -27.92
C THR A 605 17.61 -43.30 -26.71
N ARG A 606 17.21 -42.84 -25.52
CA ARG A 606 17.27 -43.62 -24.27
C ARG A 606 15.98 -43.41 -23.48
N GLY A 607 15.26 -44.51 -23.22
CA GLY A 607 13.93 -44.44 -22.63
C GLY A 607 12.96 -43.64 -23.52
N LYS A 608 12.29 -42.63 -22.96
CA LYS A 608 11.38 -41.73 -23.69
C LYS A 608 12.06 -40.51 -24.31
N ILE A 609 13.37 -40.34 -24.12
CA ILE A 609 14.10 -39.15 -24.54
C ILE A 609 14.88 -39.45 -25.80
N GLN A 610 14.65 -38.65 -26.82
CA GLN A 610 15.44 -38.59 -28.04
C GLN A 610 16.15 -37.24 -28.10
N LEU A 611 17.44 -37.25 -28.42
CA LEU A 611 18.26 -36.06 -28.55
C LEU A 611 19.15 -36.14 -29.79
N ALA A 612 19.14 -35.10 -30.61
CA ALA A 612 20.04 -34.93 -31.75
C ALA A 612 20.59 -33.49 -31.80
N ILE A 613 21.79 -33.31 -32.36
CA ILE A 613 22.39 -31.99 -32.61
C ILE A 613 21.85 -31.46 -33.94
N ALA A 614 20.61 -30.98 -33.91
CA ALA A 614 19.92 -30.53 -35.11
C ALA A 614 20.47 -29.21 -35.70
N ASN A 615 21.02 -28.31 -34.87
CA ASN A 615 21.60 -27.03 -35.30
C ASN A 615 22.54 -26.43 -34.22
N SER A 616 23.08 -25.24 -34.47
CA SER A 616 24.02 -24.56 -33.56
C SER A 616 23.44 -24.14 -32.21
N SER A 617 22.13 -24.21 -32.02
CA SER A 617 21.45 -23.96 -30.74
C SER A 617 21.10 -25.25 -29.98
N SER A 618 21.39 -26.43 -30.56
CA SER A 618 21.15 -27.71 -29.90
C SER A 618 22.11 -27.94 -28.72
N LEU A 619 21.60 -28.63 -27.71
CA LEU A 619 22.42 -29.09 -26.58
C LEU A 619 23.54 -30.01 -27.11
N GLY A 620 24.78 -29.81 -26.61
CA GLY A 620 25.96 -30.55 -27.06
C GLY A 620 26.72 -29.92 -28.24
N PHE A 621 26.13 -28.96 -28.98
CA PHE A 621 26.81 -28.31 -30.12
C PHE A 621 28.13 -27.63 -29.72
N ILE A 622 28.11 -26.81 -28.67
CA ILE A 622 29.30 -26.06 -28.21
C ILE A 622 30.37 -27.04 -27.73
N GLU A 623 29.98 -28.08 -26.99
CA GLU A 623 30.90 -29.10 -26.49
C GLU A 623 31.56 -29.86 -27.66
N LEU A 624 30.77 -30.32 -28.63
CA LEU A 624 31.27 -30.98 -29.83
C LEU A 624 32.24 -30.07 -30.60
N LYS A 625 31.87 -28.80 -30.83
CA LYS A 625 32.74 -27.82 -31.49
C LYS A 625 34.07 -27.68 -30.76
N ASN A 626 34.04 -27.48 -29.45
CA ASN A 626 35.23 -27.24 -28.66
C ASN A 626 36.16 -28.47 -28.65
N LYS A 627 35.63 -29.68 -28.46
CA LYS A 627 36.42 -30.93 -28.52
C LYS A 627 37.00 -31.19 -29.92
N LEU A 628 36.30 -30.83 -30.99
CA LEU A 628 36.83 -30.89 -32.37
C LEU A 628 37.95 -29.88 -32.64
N LEU A 629 38.01 -28.78 -31.89
CA LEU A 629 39.05 -27.75 -32.02
C LEU A 629 40.24 -27.96 -31.04
N ASP A 630 40.10 -28.80 -30.02
CA ASP A 630 41.19 -29.11 -29.09
C ASP A 630 42.05 -30.25 -29.62
N LEU A 631 43.29 -29.98 -30.03
CA LEU A 631 44.22 -30.98 -30.57
C LEU A 631 44.67 -32.03 -29.53
N ASN A 632 44.46 -31.79 -28.24
CA ASN A 632 44.77 -32.78 -27.19
C ASN A 632 43.72 -33.88 -27.09
N GLU A 633 42.51 -33.68 -27.64
CA GLU A 633 41.45 -34.68 -27.64
C GLU A 633 41.73 -35.80 -28.66
N ASN A 634 41.53 -37.06 -28.27
CA ASN A 634 41.68 -38.18 -29.19
C ASN A 634 40.38 -38.37 -30.01
N VAL A 635 40.40 -37.90 -31.26
CA VAL A 635 39.25 -37.93 -32.17
C VAL A 635 39.66 -38.65 -33.46
N PRO A 636 39.39 -39.97 -33.59
CA PRO A 636 39.89 -40.80 -34.70
C PRO A 636 39.58 -40.27 -36.09
N ARG A 637 38.41 -39.64 -36.27
CA ARG A 637 37.95 -39.08 -37.56
C ARG A 637 37.75 -37.58 -37.53
N ARG A 638 38.60 -36.85 -36.78
CA ARG A 638 38.46 -35.39 -36.56
C ARG A 638 38.13 -34.60 -37.83
N LEU A 639 38.93 -34.77 -38.89
CA LEU A 639 38.76 -34.02 -40.14
C LEU A 639 37.45 -34.37 -40.86
N ASP A 640 37.01 -35.62 -40.78
CA ASP A 640 35.75 -36.10 -41.35
C ASP A 640 34.55 -35.46 -40.63
N ILE A 641 34.60 -35.48 -39.30
CA ILE A 641 33.57 -34.87 -38.45
C ILE A 641 33.54 -33.36 -38.68
N ILE A 642 34.69 -32.66 -38.70
CA ILE A 642 34.74 -31.22 -38.98
C ILE A 642 34.15 -30.90 -40.37
N LYS A 643 34.39 -31.74 -41.38
CA LYS A 643 33.84 -31.52 -42.72
C LYS A 643 32.30 -31.62 -42.74
N ILE A 644 31.75 -32.67 -42.14
CA ILE A 644 30.28 -32.81 -41.97
C ILE A 644 29.74 -31.65 -41.11
N PHE A 645 30.45 -31.29 -40.05
CA PHE A 645 30.11 -30.18 -39.17
C PHE A 645 30.04 -28.87 -39.97
N LEU A 646 31.08 -28.49 -40.69
CA LEU A 646 31.09 -27.23 -41.44
C LEU A 646 30.10 -27.19 -42.62
N LEU A 647 29.89 -28.31 -43.32
CA LEU A 647 29.08 -28.34 -44.54
C LEU A 647 27.60 -28.67 -44.29
N GLY A 648 27.25 -29.28 -43.15
CA GLY A 648 25.88 -29.72 -42.83
C GLY A 648 25.43 -30.98 -43.57
N ARG A 649 26.24 -31.52 -44.49
CA ARG A 649 25.87 -32.56 -45.47
C ARG A 649 26.87 -33.71 -45.54
N ASP A 650 26.40 -34.83 -46.06
CA ASP A 650 27.21 -36.01 -46.36
C ASP A 650 27.97 -35.79 -47.67
N TYR A 651 29.26 -35.46 -47.55
CA TYR A 651 30.11 -35.20 -48.71
C TYR A 651 30.59 -36.46 -49.43
N LYS A 652 30.34 -37.67 -48.89
CA LYS A 652 30.75 -38.95 -49.50
C LYS A 652 29.60 -39.66 -50.20
N GLN A 653 28.37 -39.53 -49.70
CA GLN A 653 27.20 -40.20 -50.23
C GLN A 653 26.04 -39.20 -50.46
N ASN A 654 25.66 -39.05 -51.74
CA ASN A 654 24.43 -38.41 -52.20
C ASN A 654 24.22 -36.92 -51.82
N ASP A 655 25.17 -36.26 -51.14
CA ASP A 655 25.07 -34.86 -50.70
C ASP A 655 23.83 -34.60 -49.82
N GLU A 656 23.40 -35.60 -49.07
CA GLU A 656 22.19 -35.53 -48.24
C GLU A 656 22.40 -34.68 -46.98
N PRO A 657 21.37 -33.96 -46.49
CA PRO A 657 21.42 -33.27 -45.20
C PRO A 657 21.77 -34.22 -44.04
N VAL A 658 22.72 -33.82 -43.21
CA VAL A 658 23.14 -34.57 -42.01
C VAL A 658 22.72 -33.83 -40.76
N TRP A 659 22.99 -32.53 -40.69
CA TRP A 659 22.58 -31.67 -39.58
C TRP A 659 22.39 -30.22 -40.09
N ASN A 660 21.84 -29.34 -39.26
CA ASN A 660 21.57 -27.93 -39.62
C ASN A 660 20.73 -27.77 -40.90
N ASN A 661 19.81 -28.71 -41.17
CA ASN A 661 19.04 -28.82 -42.41
C ASN A 661 19.91 -28.87 -43.69
N GLY A 662 21.15 -29.34 -43.60
CA GLY A 662 22.08 -29.37 -44.73
C GLY A 662 22.76 -28.03 -45.02
N ASN A 663 22.53 -27.00 -44.19
CA ASN A 663 23.18 -25.71 -44.33
C ASN A 663 24.57 -25.73 -43.72
N VAL A 664 25.48 -24.95 -44.30
CA VAL A 664 26.80 -24.72 -43.71
C VAL A 664 26.69 -24.12 -42.31
N LEU A 665 27.65 -24.44 -41.45
CA LEU A 665 27.77 -23.79 -40.14
C LEU A 665 28.26 -22.37 -40.33
N PHE A 666 27.39 -21.38 -40.15
CA PHE A 666 27.81 -19.98 -40.12
C PHE A 666 28.73 -19.73 -38.92
N THR A 667 29.99 -19.38 -39.19
CA THR A 667 30.95 -18.96 -38.17
C THR A 667 31.70 -17.73 -38.67
N PRO A 668 31.77 -16.64 -37.87
CA PRO A 668 32.47 -15.41 -38.28
C PRO A 668 33.98 -15.61 -38.38
N ASP A 669 34.51 -16.68 -37.77
CA ASP A 669 35.92 -17.03 -37.84
C ASP A 669 36.09 -18.52 -38.23
N LEU A 670 36.56 -18.74 -39.46
CA LEU A 670 36.94 -20.07 -39.97
C LEU A 670 38.38 -20.43 -39.63
N ARG A 671 39.21 -19.47 -39.18
CA ARG A 671 40.65 -19.68 -38.94
C ARG A 671 40.90 -20.73 -37.87
N GLN A 672 39.97 -20.88 -36.93
CA GLN A 672 40.04 -21.91 -35.90
C GLN A 672 40.01 -23.33 -36.50
N PHE A 673 39.18 -23.55 -37.52
CA PHE A 673 39.13 -24.84 -38.23
C PHE A 673 40.29 -24.98 -39.21
N GLU A 674 40.65 -23.92 -39.94
CA GLU A 674 41.84 -23.86 -40.82
C GLU A 674 43.10 -24.30 -40.07
N ASN A 675 43.31 -23.78 -38.86
CA ASN A 675 44.47 -24.10 -38.04
C ASN A 675 44.57 -25.60 -37.71
N ILE A 676 43.45 -26.30 -37.52
CA ILE A 676 43.44 -27.75 -37.28
C ILE A 676 43.94 -28.50 -38.51
N PHE A 677 43.46 -28.15 -39.70
CA PHE A 677 43.88 -28.80 -40.94
C PHE A 677 45.35 -28.51 -41.25
N ASN A 678 45.80 -27.27 -41.08
CA ASN A 678 47.19 -26.88 -41.32
C ASN A 678 48.15 -27.59 -40.34
N THR A 679 47.79 -27.63 -39.04
CA THR A 679 48.61 -28.31 -38.02
C THR A 679 48.73 -29.81 -38.27
N LEU A 680 47.70 -30.43 -38.86
CA LEU A 680 47.69 -31.85 -39.20
C LEU A 680 48.25 -32.15 -40.61
N GLY A 681 48.66 -31.14 -41.38
CA GLY A 681 49.25 -31.30 -42.72
C GLY A 681 48.25 -31.53 -43.87
N PHE A 682 47.02 -31.05 -43.72
CA PHE A 682 45.91 -31.24 -44.68
C PHE A 682 45.46 -29.93 -45.35
N ASP A 683 46.36 -28.99 -45.62
CA ASP A 683 46.06 -27.67 -46.19
C ASP A 683 45.29 -27.76 -47.54
N GLY A 684 45.64 -28.74 -48.37
CA GLY A 684 44.96 -28.97 -49.65
C GLY A 684 43.52 -29.47 -49.52
N GLU A 685 43.20 -30.22 -48.46
CA GLU A 685 41.82 -30.63 -48.17
C GLU A 685 41.01 -29.48 -47.57
N TRP A 686 41.65 -28.64 -46.75
CA TRP A 686 41.02 -27.42 -46.25
C TRP A 686 40.63 -26.47 -47.40
N ALA A 687 41.50 -26.28 -48.40
CA ALA A 687 41.18 -25.44 -49.56
C ALA A 687 39.88 -25.91 -50.26
N LYS A 688 39.70 -27.23 -50.43
CA LYS A 688 38.48 -27.81 -51.01
C LYS A 688 37.25 -27.59 -50.12
N ILE A 689 37.40 -27.78 -48.80
CA ILE A 689 36.30 -27.53 -47.84
C ILE A 689 35.92 -26.06 -47.84
N LYS A 690 36.89 -25.14 -47.86
CA LYS A 690 36.67 -23.70 -47.89
C LYS A 690 35.98 -23.27 -49.18
N GLU A 691 36.38 -23.83 -50.32
CA GLU A 691 35.71 -23.60 -51.60
C GLU A 691 34.24 -24.06 -51.56
N GLU A 692 33.98 -25.29 -51.10
CA GLU A 692 32.62 -25.82 -50.96
C GLU A 692 31.80 -25.05 -49.92
N TYR A 693 32.42 -24.67 -48.80
CA TYR A 693 31.80 -23.83 -47.78
C TYR A 693 31.40 -22.48 -48.39
N MET A 694 32.27 -21.81 -49.13
CA MET A 694 31.96 -20.52 -49.76
C MET A 694 30.88 -20.63 -50.84
N LYS A 695 30.88 -21.71 -51.65
CA LYS A 695 29.81 -21.98 -52.62
C LYS A 695 28.44 -22.14 -51.96
N ARG A 696 28.41 -22.73 -50.76
CA ARG A 696 27.18 -23.11 -50.05
C ARG A 696 26.79 -22.12 -48.95
N ASN A 697 27.71 -21.25 -48.52
CA ASN A 697 27.49 -20.12 -47.62
C ASN A 697 26.80 -18.96 -48.36
N LEU A 698 25.81 -19.31 -49.16
CA LEU A 698 24.83 -18.40 -49.74
C LEU A 698 23.62 -18.40 -48.81
N HIS A 699 22.99 -17.25 -48.63
CA HIS A 699 21.79 -17.15 -47.81
C HIS A 699 20.69 -18.07 -48.36
N VAL A 700 20.46 -19.22 -47.72
CA VAL A 700 19.33 -20.08 -48.07
C VAL A 700 18.09 -19.52 -47.39
N TYR A 701 17.31 -18.81 -48.19
CA TYR A 701 16.01 -18.29 -47.83
C TYR A 701 15.01 -19.47 -47.63
N ARG A 702 14.59 -19.72 -46.37
CA ARG A 702 13.54 -20.67 -45.91
C ARG A 702 12.18 -20.56 -46.67
N ASP A 703 11.35 -21.60 -46.70
CA ASP A 703 9.95 -21.41 -47.13
C ASP A 703 9.11 -20.76 -46.00
N GLY A 704 8.48 -19.62 -46.30
CA GLY A 704 7.54 -18.93 -45.42
C GLY A 704 8.03 -17.62 -44.78
N PHE A 705 7.09 -16.85 -44.26
CA PHE A 705 7.33 -15.60 -43.56
C PHE A 705 7.80 -15.87 -42.12
N ASN A 706 8.81 -15.15 -41.65
CA ASN A 706 9.18 -15.16 -40.24
C ASN A 706 8.14 -14.37 -39.40
N ARG A 707 8.30 -14.42 -38.08
CA ARG A 707 7.43 -13.74 -37.08
C ARG A 707 7.42 -12.22 -37.19
N HIS A 708 8.30 -11.66 -38.03
CA HIS A 708 8.44 -10.24 -38.33
C HIS A 708 7.95 -9.90 -39.76
N GLY A 709 7.26 -10.83 -40.44
CA GLY A 709 6.68 -10.60 -41.77
C GLY A 709 7.69 -10.65 -42.92
N HIS A 710 8.94 -11.06 -42.69
CA HIS A 710 9.91 -11.26 -43.77
C HIS A 710 9.76 -12.65 -44.37
N GLY A 711 9.43 -12.71 -45.66
CA GLY A 711 9.32 -13.94 -46.43
C GLY A 711 10.27 -13.94 -47.61
N ASN A 712 10.41 -15.12 -48.19
CA ASN A 712 11.54 -15.47 -49.03
C ASN A 712 11.25 -15.45 -50.53
N THR A 713 10.16 -14.78 -50.90
CA THR A 713 9.77 -14.54 -52.29
C THR A 713 10.50 -13.35 -52.92
N LYS A 714 11.26 -12.55 -52.15
CA LYS A 714 12.01 -11.39 -52.65
C LYS A 714 13.37 -11.24 -51.94
N PRO A 715 14.47 -10.94 -52.65
CA PRO A 715 15.79 -10.79 -52.04
C PRO A 715 15.84 -9.59 -51.08
N SER A 716 16.46 -9.75 -49.91
CA SER A 716 16.73 -8.63 -48.99
C SER A 716 17.92 -7.79 -49.48
N TYR A 717 18.09 -6.57 -48.96
CA TYR A 717 19.29 -5.74 -49.20
C TYR A 717 20.59 -6.51 -48.90
N TRP A 718 20.54 -7.46 -47.95
CA TRP A 718 21.66 -8.34 -47.62
C TRP A 718 21.97 -9.36 -48.72
N ALA A 719 20.96 -9.86 -49.47
CA ALA A 719 21.17 -10.71 -50.64
C ALA A 719 21.87 -9.99 -51.79
N TYR A 720 21.68 -8.68 -51.91
CA TYR A 720 22.38 -7.88 -52.91
C TYR A 720 23.84 -7.56 -52.50
N GLY A 721 24.32 -8.12 -51.38
CA GLY A 721 25.70 -7.97 -50.91
C GLY A 721 25.93 -6.79 -49.97
N TYR A 722 24.88 -6.11 -49.52
CA TYR A 722 25.00 -4.92 -48.68
C TYR A 722 24.85 -5.25 -47.20
N MET A 723 25.82 -4.79 -46.38
CA MET A 723 25.82 -5.07 -44.94
C MET A 723 24.72 -4.33 -44.17
N THR A 724 24.21 -3.22 -44.71
CA THR A 724 23.12 -2.45 -44.10
C THR A 724 22.14 -1.94 -45.17
N LEU A 725 20.88 -1.72 -44.78
CA LEU A 725 19.88 -1.10 -45.66
C LEU A 725 20.31 0.30 -46.10
N GLN A 726 21.03 1.02 -45.23
CA GLN A 726 21.58 2.33 -45.52
C GLN A 726 22.65 2.25 -46.63
N MET A 727 23.57 1.29 -46.55
CA MET A 727 24.53 1.05 -47.64
C MET A 727 23.83 0.71 -48.96
N TYR A 728 22.78 -0.10 -48.93
CA TYR A 728 22.00 -0.39 -50.14
C TYR A 728 21.35 0.87 -50.71
N LYS A 729 20.69 1.66 -49.85
CA LYS A 729 20.04 2.93 -50.21
C LYS A 729 21.02 3.95 -50.81
N ASP A 730 22.24 4.01 -50.26
CA ASP A 730 23.25 4.96 -50.68
C ASP A 730 23.96 4.53 -51.98
N THR A 731 23.79 3.27 -52.41
CA THR A 731 24.48 2.71 -53.59
C THR A 731 23.57 2.57 -54.81
N ILE A 732 22.26 2.46 -54.64
CA ILE A 732 21.29 2.33 -55.74
C ILE A 732 20.55 3.65 -55.99
N SER A 733 19.86 3.74 -57.13
CA SER A 733 19.06 4.93 -57.45
C SER A 733 17.87 5.11 -56.48
N PRO A 734 17.40 6.35 -56.26
CA PRO A 734 16.19 6.61 -55.48
C PRO A 734 14.98 5.82 -55.98
N GLU A 735 14.84 5.65 -57.30
CA GLU A 735 13.76 4.88 -57.92
C GLU A 735 13.87 3.38 -57.58
N GLU A 736 15.06 2.77 -57.69
CA GLU A 736 15.29 1.37 -57.31
C GLU A 736 15.07 1.13 -55.81
N PHE A 737 15.45 2.08 -54.97
CA PHE A 737 15.18 2.01 -53.53
C PHE A 737 13.70 2.15 -53.20
N GLN A 738 12.97 2.98 -53.95
CA GLN A 738 11.53 3.15 -53.81
C GLN A 738 10.78 1.89 -54.24
N GLU A 739 11.20 1.25 -55.34
CA GLU A 739 10.67 -0.05 -55.78
C GLU A 739 10.95 -1.17 -54.76
N TYR A 740 12.18 -1.22 -54.23
CA TYR A 740 12.55 -2.13 -53.14
C TYR A 740 11.69 -1.90 -51.88
N SER A 741 11.43 -0.64 -51.52
CA SER A 741 10.61 -0.30 -50.35
C SER A 741 9.15 -0.70 -50.56
N LEU A 742 8.55 -0.37 -51.72
CA LEU A 742 7.18 -0.73 -52.08
C LEU A 742 6.96 -2.25 -52.07
N THR A 743 7.93 -2.99 -52.59
CA THR A 743 7.86 -4.46 -52.67
C THR A 743 7.98 -5.16 -51.31
N GLN A 744 8.58 -4.52 -50.30
CA GLN A 744 8.67 -5.02 -48.91
C GLN A 744 7.49 -4.58 -48.04
N THR A 745 6.84 -3.44 -48.36
CA THR A 745 5.77 -2.85 -47.53
C THR A 745 4.39 -3.49 -47.74
N GLN A 746 4.12 -4.06 -48.93
CA GLN A 746 2.83 -4.72 -49.23
C GLN A 746 2.51 -5.93 -48.32
N THR A 747 3.48 -6.43 -47.55
CA THR A 747 3.30 -7.64 -46.71
C THR A 747 3.01 -7.33 -45.24
N GLN A 748 3.13 -6.07 -44.79
CA GLN A 748 2.84 -5.68 -43.39
C GLN A 748 1.36 -5.37 -43.11
N LEU A 749 0.51 -5.24 -44.13
CA LEU A 749 -0.91 -4.90 -43.96
C LEU A 749 -1.80 -6.03 -43.40
N ASN A 750 -1.29 -7.27 -43.26
CA ASN A 750 -2.09 -8.43 -42.83
C ASN A 750 -1.77 -8.98 -41.42
N GLN A 751 -1.02 -8.26 -40.57
CA GLN A 751 -0.80 -8.66 -39.17
C GLN A 751 -0.97 -7.51 -38.18
N THR A 752 -2.10 -6.80 -38.27
CA THR A 752 -2.65 -6.09 -37.12
C THR A 752 -3.97 -6.74 -36.72
N ASN A 753 -3.90 -7.63 -35.73
CA ASN A 753 -5.04 -7.84 -34.84
C ASN A 753 -5.20 -6.58 -33.98
N SER A 754 -5.65 -5.50 -34.60
CA SER A 754 -6.46 -4.52 -33.90
C SER A 754 -7.88 -5.05 -34.00
N SER A 755 -8.52 -5.32 -32.86
CA SER A 755 -9.97 -5.31 -32.79
C SER A 755 -10.44 -3.94 -33.31
N GLN A 756 -10.78 -3.87 -34.60
CA GLN A 756 -11.47 -2.73 -35.19
C GLN A 756 -12.88 -2.73 -34.62
N THR A 757 -13.04 -2.15 -33.43
CA THR A 757 -14.30 -1.50 -33.09
C THR A 757 -14.30 -0.17 -33.83
N THR A 758 -15.20 -0.03 -34.79
CA THR A 758 -15.55 1.23 -35.47
C THR A 758 -16.24 2.18 -34.49
N GLY A 759 -15.54 2.58 -33.43
CA GLY A 759 -16.01 3.42 -32.35
C GLY A 759 -14.84 3.96 -31.53
N LEU A 760 -15.01 5.16 -30.97
CA LEU A 760 -14.04 5.87 -30.15
C LEU A 760 -13.48 4.96 -29.04
N ALA A 761 -12.15 4.85 -28.92
CA ALA A 761 -11.52 4.00 -27.91
C ALA A 761 -11.28 4.79 -26.61
N TYR A 762 -11.84 4.30 -25.50
CA TYR A 762 -11.56 4.84 -24.16
C TYR A 762 -10.19 4.38 -23.64
N TYR A 763 -9.66 3.28 -24.15
CA TYR A 763 -8.33 2.77 -23.82
C TYR A 763 -7.68 2.13 -25.05
N CYS A 764 -6.35 2.17 -25.10
CA CYS A 764 -5.55 1.56 -26.16
C CYS A 764 -4.14 1.27 -25.63
N GLY A 765 -3.42 0.33 -26.22
CA GLY A 765 -2.04 0.05 -25.83
C GLY A 765 -1.24 -0.47 -27.01
N GLY A 766 0.08 -0.44 -26.88
CA GLY A 766 0.98 -0.89 -27.92
C GLY A 766 2.41 -1.05 -27.44
N ILE A 767 3.23 -1.56 -28.36
CA ILE A 767 4.67 -1.72 -28.17
C ILE A 767 5.33 -0.95 -29.31
N SER A 768 6.13 0.05 -28.97
CA SER A 768 6.94 0.79 -29.94
C SER A 768 8.08 -0.08 -30.47
N SER A 769 8.58 0.23 -31.67
CA SER A 769 9.78 -0.42 -32.21
C SER A 769 11.04 0.24 -31.65
N TYR A 770 11.99 -0.56 -31.18
CA TYR A 770 13.31 -0.12 -30.74
C TYR A 770 14.08 0.68 -31.81
N THR A 771 13.74 0.50 -33.09
CA THR A 771 14.33 1.26 -34.20
C THR A 771 13.94 2.75 -34.22
N LEU A 772 12.96 3.17 -33.39
CA LEU A 772 12.49 4.55 -33.32
C LEU A 772 13.31 5.45 -32.38
N TRP A 773 14.31 4.91 -31.65
CA TRP A 773 15.21 5.72 -30.85
C TRP A 773 16.09 6.63 -31.72
N GLN A 774 16.27 7.86 -31.27
CA GLN A 774 17.14 8.86 -31.88
C GLN A 774 18.00 9.52 -30.81
N THR A 775 19.20 9.99 -31.14
CA THR A 775 19.99 10.82 -30.22
C THR A 775 19.28 12.15 -29.99
N PHE A 776 19.17 12.55 -28.72
CA PHE A 776 18.54 13.82 -28.32
C PHE A 776 19.56 14.81 -27.74
N SER A 777 20.47 14.32 -26.91
CA SER A 777 21.52 15.11 -26.26
C SER A 777 22.84 14.32 -26.23
N SER A 778 23.90 14.93 -25.69
CA SER A 778 25.17 14.26 -25.47
C SER A 778 25.07 13.00 -24.59
N ASP A 779 24.02 12.89 -23.76
CA ASP A 779 23.82 11.83 -22.77
C ASP A 779 22.47 11.10 -22.87
N GLY A 780 21.62 11.44 -23.86
CA GLY A 780 20.25 10.96 -23.92
C GLY A 780 19.73 10.66 -25.32
N ILE A 781 18.75 9.76 -25.37
CA ILE A 781 18.02 9.36 -26.57
C ILE A 781 16.52 9.64 -26.41
N THR A 782 15.80 9.80 -27.52
CA THR A 782 14.37 10.09 -27.56
C THR A 782 13.63 9.18 -28.52
N MET A 783 12.35 8.95 -28.25
CA MET A 783 11.43 8.22 -29.12
C MET A 783 10.08 8.93 -29.15
N ILE A 784 9.56 9.10 -30.36
CA ILE A 784 8.20 9.59 -30.61
C ILE A 784 7.31 8.38 -30.87
N ILE A 785 6.24 8.24 -30.09
CA ILE A 785 5.33 7.09 -30.14
C ILE A 785 4.01 7.55 -30.74
N ASP A 786 3.75 7.08 -31.97
CA ASP A 786 2.51 7.29 -32.69
C ASP A 786 1.40 6.39 -32.12
N THR A 787 0.26 7.01 -31.80
CA THR A 787 -0.94 6.39 -31.25
C THR A 787 -2.18 6.72 -32.07
N THR A 788 -2.01 7.26 -33.29
CA THR A 788 -3.10 7.65 -34.19
C THR A 788 -4.06 6.49 -34.47
N SER A 789 -3.57 5.26 -34.52
CA SER A 789 -4.39 4.06 -34.70
C SER A 789 -5.42 3.81 -33.59
N CYS A 790 -5.28 4.46 -32.44
CA CYS A 790 -6.20 4.33 -31.31
C CYS A 790 -7.42 5.25 -31.38
N ASN A 791 -7.44 6.27 -32.26
CA ASN A 791 -8.57 7.19 -32.42
C ASN A 791 -9.09 7.80 -31.09
N PHE A 792 -8.18 8.27 -30.22
CA PHE A 792 -8.57 8.96 -28.99
C PHE A 792 -9.27 10.30 -29.29
N ASN A 793 -10.34 10.63 -28.54
CA ASN A 793 -11.12 11.87 -28.71
C ASN A 793 -10.49 13.09 -27.98
N SER A 794 -9.59 12.85 -27.04
CA SER A 794 -8.89 13.83 -26.23
C SER A 794 -7.48 13.32 -25.93
N THR A 795 -6.61 14.15 -25.34
CA THR A 795 -5.29 13.70 -24.92
C THR A 795 -5.42 12.68 -23.79
N PRO A 796 -5.05 11.40 -23.99
CA PRO A 796 -5.18 10.38 -22.98
C PRO A 796 -4.08 10.50 -21.92
N LEU A 797 -4.30 9.85 -20.78
CA LEU A 797 -3.24 9.57 -19.81
C LEU A 797 -2.42 8.39 -20.32
N TYR A 798 -1.16 8.63 -20.67
CA TYR A 798 -0.23 7.59 -21.09
C TYR A 798 0.58 7.04 -19.91
N PHE A 799 0.76 5.72 -19.91
CA PHE A 799 1.59 4.96 -19.00
C PHE A 799 2.59 4.15 -19.82
N THR A 800 3.86 4.13 -19.43
CA THR A 800 4.91 3.42 -20.17
C THR A 800 5.69 2.46 -19.28
N SER A 801 6.20 1.40 -19.90
CA SER A 801 7.25 0.54 -19.35
C SER A 801 8.28 0.23 -20.44
N MET A 802 9.46 -0.24 -20.05
CA MET A 802 10.53 -0.61 -20.99
C MET A 802 10.63 -2.13 -21.09
N ALA A 803 10.79 -2.67 -22.30
CA ALA A 803 11.12 -4.06 -22.56
C ALA A 803 12.35 -4.16 -23.46
N GLY A 804 13.11 -5.24 -23.33
CA GLY A 804 14.28 -5.51 -24.16
C GLY A 804 14.90 -6.86 -23.84
N THR A 805 15.92 -7.26 -24.60
CA THR A 805 16.60 -8.55 -24.41
C THR A 805 17.62 -8.53 -23.25
N SER A 806 18.18 -7.36 -22.92
CA SER A 806 19.03 -7.13 -21.73
C SER A 806 19.05 -5.64 -21.36
N ASP A 807 19.68 -5.30 -20.23
CA ASP A 807 20.18 -3.97 -19.82
C ASP A 807 19.19 -2.79 -19.79
N HIS A 808 17.89 -3.04 -19.96
CA HIS A 808 16.85 -2.01 -19.88
C HIS A 808 16.70 -1.42 -18.46
N TRP A 809 17.20 -2.12 -17.43
CA TRP A 809 17.26 -1.63 -16.04
C TRP A 809 18.20 -0.42 -15.88
N ALA A 810 19.14 -0.21 -16.82
CA ALA A 810 20.11 0.88 -16.76
C ALA A 810 19.55 2.21 -17.27
N LEU A 811 18.30 2.23 -17.76
CA LEU A 811 17.64 3.42 -18.28
C LEU A 811 16.91 4.19 -17.18
N ILE A 812 16.96 5.52 -17.27
CA ILE A 812 16.16 6.43 -16.46
C ILE A 812 15.41 7.41 -17.38
N GLY A 813 14.24 7.85 -16.93
CA GLY A 813 13.40 8.83 -17.64
C GLY A 813 12.35 8.25 -18.60
N TYR A 814 12.38 6.95 -18.89
CA TYR A 814 11.44 6.34 -19.85
C TYR A 814 9.95 6.36 -19.42
N THR A 815 9.68 6.63 -18.14
CA THR A 815 8.33 6.82 -17.59
C THR A 815 7.87 8.29 -17.60
N ALA A 816 8.74 9.23 -17.99
CA ALA A 816 8.37 10.63 -18.13
C ALA A 816 7.81 10.89 -19.53
N ILE A 817 6.50 11.18 -19.58
CA ILE A 817 5.76 11.45 -20.82
C ILE A 817 5.83 12.93 -21.17
N TYR A 818 6.26 13.24 -22.38
CA TYR A 818 6.35 14.61 -22.90
C TYR A 818 5.44 14.79 -24.11
N ARG A 819 4.92 16.01 -24.26
CA ARG A 819 4.07 16.43 -25.38
C ARG A 819 2.95 15.43 -25.72
N PRO A 820 2.17 14.93 -24.73
CA PRO A 820 1.07 14.03 -25.02
C PRO A 820 -0.02 14.76 -25.82
N SER A 821 -0.56 14.08 -26.80
CA SER A 821 -1.74 14.47 -27.59
C SER A 821 -2.60 13.23 -27.83
N SER A 822 -3.74 13.36 -28.50
CA SER A 822 -4.57 12.20 -28.88
C SER A 822 -3.86 11.22 -29.83
N ASN A 823 -2.81 11.66 -30.51
CA ASN A 823 -2.20 10.92 -31.62
C ASN A 823 -0.73 10.57 -31.36
N VAL A 824 -0.08 11.20 -30.39
CA VAL A 824 1.36 11.02 -30.17
C VAL A 824 1.78 11.42 -28.76
N PHE A 825 2.84 10.79 -28.26
CA PHE A 825 3.61 11.30 -27.13
C PHE A 825 5.11 11.02 -27.33
N THR A 826 5.96 11.67 -26.54
CA THR A 826 7.42 11.55 -26.62
C THR A 826 8.00 11.05 -25.31
N VAL A 827 9.00 10.17 -25.41
CA VAL A 827 9.78 9.66 -24.28
C VAL A 827 11.24 10.07 -24.46
N TYR A 828 11.89 10.44 -23.35
CA TYR A 828 13.32 10.69 -23.30
C TYR A 828 13.95 9.74 -22.29
N THR A 829 15.10 9.16 -22.65
CA THR A 829 15.84 8.28 -21.76
C THR A 829 17.31 8.65 -21.76
N ARG A 830 17.93 8.43 -20.61
CA ARG A 830 19.39 8.51 -20.43
C ARG A 830 19.85 7.36 -19.55
N SER A 831 21.15 7.18 -19.46
CA SER A 831 21.75 6.19 -18.56
C SER A 831 22.97 6.78 -17.89
N THR A 832 23.18 6.44 -16.62
CA THR A 832 24.45 6.70 -15.91
C THR A 832 25.48 5.59 -16.15
N TYR A 833 25.08 4.50 -16.80
CA TYR A 833 25.93 3.34 -17.08
C TYR A 833 26.65 3.48 -18.44
N TYR A 834 25.99 4.09 -19.42
CA TYR A 834 26.54 4.28 -20.77
C TYR A 834 27.15 5.69 -20.93
N PRO A 835 28.27 5.81 -21.66
CA PRO A 835 29.11 7.02 -21.63
C PRO A 835 28.53 8.23 -22.37
N ASN A 836 27.67 8.03 -23.36
CA ASN A 836 27.03 9.11 -24.13
C ASN A 836 25.79 8.61 -24.90
N GLY A 837 25.00 9.55 -25.43
CA GLY A 837 23.77 9.28 -26.16
C GLY A 837 23.97 8.45 -27.44
N THR A 838 25.11 8.59 -28.14
CA THR A 838 25.41 7.78 -29.34
C THR A 838 25.64 6.32 -28.98
N PHE A 839 26.40 6.06 -27.91
CA PHE A 839 26.60 4.71 -27.39
C PHE A 839 25.27 4.12 -26.89
N LEU A 840 24.48 4.93 -26.18
CA LEU A 840 23.16 4.54 -25.70
C LEU A 840 22.21 4.16 -26.84
N LEU A 841 22.27 4.87 -27.97
CA LEU A 841 21.50 4.55 -29.17
C LEU A 841 21.92 3.20 -29.75
N ILE A 842 23.23 2.93 -29.87
CA ILE A 842 23.75 1.65 -30.37
C ILE A 842 23.26 0.49 -29.49
N GLU A 843 23.34 0.64 -28.17
CA GLU A 843 22.88 -0.38 -27.22
C GLU A 843 21.36 -0.54 -27.25
N SER A 844 20.59 0.53 -27.45
CA SER A 844 19.14 0.43 -27.61
C SER A 844 18.74 -0.42 -28.84
N GLN A 845 19.54 -0.36 -29.91
CA GLN A 845 19.34 -1.21 -31.09
C GLN A 845 19.77 -2.65 -30.80
N ARG A 846 20.92 -2.84 -30.16
CA ARG A 846 21.47 -4.15 -29.82
C ARG A 846 20.57 -4.95 -28.89
N PHE A 847 20.05 -4.31 -27.84
CA PHE A 847 19.20 -4.93 -26.82
C PHE A 847 17.70 -4.79 -27.11
N GLN A 848 17.34 -4.25 -28.28
CA GLN A 848 15.97 -4.13 -28.75
C GLN A 848 15.06 -3.46 -27.71
N TRP A 849 15.47 -2.29 -27.20
CA TRP A 849 14.70 -1.57 -26.19
C TRP A 849 13.43 -0.97 -26.76
N ASN A 850 12.30 -1.59 -26.47
CA ASN A 850 10.97 -1.16 -26.86
C ASN A 850 10.27 -0.47 -25.68
N VAL A 851 9.53 0.59 -25.94
CA VAL A 851 8.60 1.18 -24.97
C VAL A 851 7.24 0.50 -25.13
N ASN A 852 6.80 -0.23 -24.11
CA ASN A 852 5.42 -0.66 -23.98
C ASN A 852 4.60 0.51 -23.43
N TRP A 853 3.39 0.70 -23.93
CA TRP A 853 2.56 1.81 -23.50
C TRP A 853 1.08 1.46 -23.45
N PHE A 854 0.37 2.21 -22.61
CA PHE A 854 -1.08 2.14 -22.42
C PHE A 854 -1.61 3.57 -22.29
N GLY A 855 -2.64 3.91 -23.06
CA GLY A 855 -3.33 5.20 -23.02
C GLY A 855 -4.77 5.04 -22.55
N LEU A 856 -5.21 5.89 -21.63
CA LEU A 856 -6.58 5.96 -21.12
C LEU A 856 -7.16 7.36 -21.38
N SER A 857 -8.16 7.46 -22.25
CA SER A 857 -8.89 8.69 -22.53
C SER A 857 -10.10 8.82 -21.61
N ARG A 858 -10.39 10.05 -21.17
CA ARG A 858 -11.55 10.34 -20.31
C ARG A 858 -12.86 10.40 -21.09
#